data_AF-A0AAV0F927-F1
#
_entry.id   AF-A0AAV0F927-F1
#
_cell.length_a   1.000
_cell.length_b   1.000
_cell.length_c   1.000
_cell.angle_alpha   90.00
_cell.angle_beta   90.00
_cell.angle_gamma   90.00
#
_symmetry.space_group_name_H-M   'P 1'
#
loop_
_entity.id
_entity.type
_entity.pdbx_description
1 polymer ?
#
loop_
_entity_poly.entity_id
_entity_poly.type
_entity_poly.pdbx_seq_one_letter_code
_entity_poly.pdbx_strand_id
1 'polypeptide(L)'
;MASAGDEDNDAVLSDVEEDESVEIGIKTLAPEDVTPEKFREVLADLDRERQLRTAAENSKSELQVSFNRLKTLAHEAIKKRDECSRQRDEALREKEEASKTIDKILAQISQATKEKDELSRQRDEVHKQLEEITKAKESARVEIETAASMLVTGIDKISGKVSHFKNFAAGGLPRSNKYTGLPAVAYGVIKRTNEIVEEMLRQTESAAKGRNEARELMEQRNYEIAIEISQLESTISALREDVSKKDSIVQELLESVAEKDGKLSEIERQMVDKQSALETEVVGLRKKLSESDTKANSLESKMDLQRSLLAEQLNYVSKIHENIRNVMKVVDVKKSSELSESFFLAQQMDVEENLRASLAGLDSIHELSQILVDKTTEFMEERNREVKVLNESISQLINEKEQIGSLLRSALSRRASVDLSSKTNELFKIAENGLKEAGISYKFSSNLREGKVPASDNVVSADTEDEIYTLAGALENIIKQSQLEIIELKHSVEELRTESSLLNKHVEAQAKELSQWKQRVEELEEKEKTANENVEGLLLDIAAAEEEISRWKTAAQQEADTGKAVEQKYMGQLSAARQEVDEAKQAAIESENKLKFKEETAAAAMAARDAAIKSLELADLRASRLRERVEELTRQLEELDSRGTFTSGLTRPRYMCWPWQWLGIDFVGSRPAETREDSANEMELSEPLL
;
A
#
# COMPACT_ATOMS: atom_id res chain seq x y z
N MET A 1 57.18 7.24 0.97
CA MET A 1 58.16 8.32 1.28
C MET A 1 57.54 9.25 2.31
N ALA A 2 58.32 10.06 3.03
CA ALA A 2 57.88 10.67 4.29
C ALA A 2 57.54 12.16 4.20
N SER A 3 56.41 12.53 4.82
CA SER A 3 56.19 13.72 5.65
C SER A 3 55.03 13.32 6.60
N ALA A 4 55.06 13.41 7.93
CA ALA A 4 55.69 14.34 8.88
C ALA A 4 54.96 15.69 8.98
N GLY A 5 54.55 16.01 10.22
CA GLY A 5 53.95 17.28 10.63
C GLY A 5 52.42 17.31 10.58
N ASP A 6 51.77 17.24 11.75
CA ASP A 6 50.95 18.35 12.24
C ASP A 6 50.95 18.32 13.78
N GLU A 7 50.91 19.49 14.44
CA GLU A 7 51.24 19.65 15.86
C GLU A 7 50.10 20.26 16.69
N ASP A 8 50.10 20.00 18.01
CA ASP A 8 49.15 20.58 18.97
C ASP A 8 49.22 22.12 18.96
N ASN A 9 48.17 22.77 18.47
CA ASN A 9 48.02 24.23 18.51
C ASN A 9 47.10 24.66 19.65
N ASP A 10 47.65 24.69 20.86
CA ASP A 10 47.01 25.28 22.04
C ASP A 10 47.05 26.82 21.94
N ALA A 11 45.98 27.40 21.37
CA ALA A 11 45.92 28.79 20.97
C ALA A 11 45.70 29.74 22.16
N VAL A 12 46.78 30.04 22.89
CA VAL A 12 46.82 31.08 23.92
C VAL A 12 46.51 32.44 23.30
N LEU A 13 45.36 33.02 23.65
CA LEU A 13 45.05 34.43 23.42
C LEU A 13 45.01 35.16 24.76
N SER A 14 46.01 36.01 24.98
CA SER A 14 46.14 36.87 26.15
C SER A 14 46.11 38.34 25.73
N ASP A 15 44.92 38.93 25.75
CA ASP A 15 44.72 40.36 26.01
C ASP A 15 44.17 40.42 27.46
N VAL A 16 44.74 41.14 28.43
CA VAL A 16 45.30 42.50 28.41
C VAL A 16 44.22 43.56 28.13
N GLU A 17 43.35 43.73 29.12
CA GLU A 17 43.04 45.08 29.59
C GLU A 17 43.55 45.22 31.03
N GLU A 18 43.94 46.45 31.39
CA GLU A 18 44.66 46.74 32.63
C GLU A 18 43.68 46.98 33.79
N ASP A 19 44.06 46.62 35.02
CA ASP A 19 43.33 47.00 36.24
C ASP A 19 43.44 48.53 36.47
N GLU A 20 42.66 49.33 35.73
CA GLU A 20 42.35 50.70 36.13
C GLU A 20 41.58 50.63 37.45
N SER A 21 42.36 50.70 38.53
CA SER A 21 41.89 50.82 39.90
C SER A 21 41.22 52.19 40.07
N VAL A 22 39.98 52.31 39.59
CA VAL A 22 39.13 53.49 39.77
C VAL A 22 38.95 53.70 41.26
N GLU A 23 39.79 54.59 41.80
CA GLU A 23 39.79 54.96 43.21
C GLU A 23 38.41 55.51 43.55
N ILE A 24 37.60 54.71 44.27
CA ILE A 24 36.25 55.11 44.67
C ILE A 24 36.42 56.25 45.67
N GLY A 25 36.38 57.47 45.13
CA GLY A 25 36.56 58.70 45.88
C GLY A 25 35.43 58.86 46.89
N ILE A 26 35.65 58.35 48.10
CA ILE A 26 34.77 58.54 49.25
C ILE A 26 34.77 60.03 49.56
N LYS A 27 33.83 60.75 48.93
CA LYS A 27 33.46 62.10 49.33
C LYS A 27 32.83 62.00 50.72
N THR A 28 33.67 62.13 51.73
CA THR A 28 33.25 62.34 53.12
C THR A 28 32.49 63.66 53.20
N LEU A 29 31.20 63.61 52.88
CA LEU A 29 30.29 64.72 53.06
C LEU A 29 30.27 65.10 54.53
N ALA A 30 30.21 66.41 54.80
CA ALA A 30 30.06 66.92 56.15
C ALA A 30 28.77 66.37 56.80
N PRO A 31 28.70 66.28 58.13
CA PRO A 31 27.53 65.75 58.82
C PRO A 31 26.32 66.68 58.64
N GLU A 32 25.54 66.45 57.59
CA GLU A 32 24.11 66.75 57.62
C GLU A 32 23.47 65.90 58.73
N ASP A 33 22.48 66.47 59.42
CA ASP A 33 21.77 65.75 60.47
C ASP A 33 21.15 64.45 59.95
N VAL A 34 21.69 63.32 60.41
CA VAL A 34 21.21 61.97 60.10
C VAL A 34 19.92 61.75 60.87
N THR A 35 18.81 62.25 60.33
CA THR A 35 17.48 61.94 60.87
C THR A 35 17.25 60.42 60.80
N PRO A 36 16.53 59.84 61.77
CA PRO A 36 16.25 58.41 61.77
C PRO A 36 15.38 57.98 60.57
N GLU A 37 14.71 58.92 59.87
CA GLU A 37 14.10 58.67 58.57
C GLU A 37 15.14 58.47 57.46
N LYS A 38 16.06 59.41 57.22
CA LYS A 38 17.13 59.28 56.19
C LYS A 38 17.92 57.97 56.37
N PHE A 39 18.21 57.59 57.62
CA PHE A 39 18.92 56.33 57.91
C PHE A 39 18.09 55.08 57.57
N ARG A 40 16.77 55.09 57.80
CA ARG A 40 15.86 54.00 57.39
C ARG A 40 15.70 53.94 55.87
N GLU A 41 15.67 55.07 55.20
CA GLU A 41 15.60 55.19 53.74
C GLU A 41 16.84 54.59 53.07
N VAL A 42 18.04 54.98 53.51
CA VAL A 42 19.31 54.42 53.01
C VAL A 42 19.45 52.92 53.29
N LEU A 43 18.94 52.41 54.41
CA LEU A 43 18.87 50.96 54.66
C LEU A 43 17.91 50.25 53.71
N ALA A 44 16.75 50.84 53.43
CA ALA A 44 15.80 50.28 52.46
C ALA A 44 16.37 50.28 51.03
N ASP A 45 17.13 51.30 50.64
CA ASP A 45 17.83 51.33 49.35
C ASP A 45 18.97 50.32 49.27
N LEU A 46 19.74 50.12 50.35
CA LEU A 46 20.76 49.08 50.41
C LEU A 46 20.16 47.67 50.26
N ASP A 47 19.00 47.40 50.89
CA ASP A 47 18.32 46.11 50.77
C ASP A 47 17.62 45.93 49.41
N ARG A 48 17.10 47.01 48.79
CA ARG A 48 16.70 46.99 47.37
C ARG A 48 17.87 46.68 46.45
N GLU A 49 19.03 47.29 46.67
CA GLU A 49 20.23 47.05 45.85
C GLU A 49 20.70 45.59 45.98
N ARG A 50 20.69 45.03 47.19
CA ARG A 50 20.97 43.60 47.45
C ARG A 50 19.99 42.66 46.73
N GLN A 51 18.69 42.99 46.73
CA GLN A 51 17.67 42.23 46.01
C GLN A 51 17.88 42.30 44.48
N LEU A 52 18.25 43.47 43.95
CA LEU A 52 18.56 43.63 42.52
C LEU A 52 19.86 42.91 42.12
N ARG A 53 20.90 42.94 42.96
CA ARG A 53 22.15 42.18 42.74
C ARG A 53 21.90 40.68 42.73
N THR A 54 21.18 40.14 43.72
CA THR A 54 20.86 38.70 43.77
C THR A 54 19.93 38.27 42.62
N ALA A 55 18.98 39.11 42.20
CA ALA A 55 18.18 38.85 41.00
C ALA A 55 19.04 38.82 39.72
N ALA A 56 20.02 39.72 39.59
CA ALA A 56 20.95 39.75 38.46
C ALA A 56 21.92 38.55 38.46
N GLU A 57 22.42 38.12 39.63
CA GLU A 57 23.25 36.92 39.77
C GLU A 57 22.46 35.63 39.44
N ASN A 58 21.22 35.51 39.91
CA ASN A 58 20.32 34.41 39.55
C ASN A 58 20.09 34.38 38.03
N SER A 59 19.71 35.51 37.42
CA SER A 59 19.49 35.61 35.97
C SER A 59 20.76 35.29 35.16
N LYS A 60 21.93 35.73 35.61
CA LYS A 60 23.24 35.35 35.03
C LYS A 60 23.47 33.83 35.11
N SER A 61 23.11 33.19 36.22
CA SER A 61 23.25 31.74 36.38
C SER A 61 22.29 30.95 35.47
N GLU A 62 21.05 31.41 35.32
CA GLU A 62 20.04 30.84 34.41
C GLU A 62 20.49 30.98 32.95
N LEU A 63 20.99 32.16 32.57
CA LEU A 63 21.58 32.41 31.26
C LEU A 63 22.78 31.48 31.01
N GLN A 64 23.68 31.30 31.99
CA GLN A 64 24.81 30.38 31.85
C GLN A 64 24.37 28.92 31.66
N VAL A 65 23.31 28.47 32.36
CA VAL A 65 22.71 27.14 32.16
C VAL A 65 22.10 27.01 30.76
N SER A 66 21.36 28.04 30.30
CA SER A 66 20.78 28.06 28.95
C SER A 66 21.85 28.04 27.85
N PHE A 67 22.94 28.78 28.03
CA PHE A 67 24.08 28.83 27.11
C PHE A 67 24.83 27.50 27.08
N ASN A 68 25.02 26.85 28.23
CA ASN A 68 25.62 25.51 28.29
C ASN A 68 24.73 24.47 27.57
N ARG A 69 23.41 24.54 27.71
CA ARG A 69 22.44 23.68 27.00
C ARG A 69 22.42 23.96 25.49
N LEU A 70 22.51 25.23 25.07
CA LEU A 70 22.64 25.59 23.66
C LEU A 70 23.97 25.10 23.07
N LYS A 71 25.07 25.18 23.85
CA LYS A 71 26.38 24.66 23.45
C LYS A 71 26.34 23.15 23.24
N THR A 72 25.71 22.36 24.12
CA THR A 72 25.60 20.91 23.91
C THR A 72 24.73 20.55 22.71
N LEU A 73 23.60 21.25 22.51
CA LEU A 73 22.75 21.07 21.32
C LEU A 73 23.50 21.40 20.02
N ALA A 74 24.30 22.47 20.00
CA ALA A 74 25.12 22.82 18.83
C ALA A 74 26.18 21.75 18.52
N HIS A 75 26.82 21.18 19.54
CA HIS A 75 27.80 20.09 19.35
C HIS A 75 27.11 18.79 18.88
N GLU A 76 25.90 18.49 19.35
CA GLU A 76 25.12 17.35 18.84
C GLU A 76 24.69 17.58 17.38
N ALA A 77 24.21 18.77 17.02
CA ALA A 77 23.85 19.10 15.64
C ALA A 77 25.04 18.96 14.67
N ILE A 78 26.22 19.45 15.07
CA ILE A 78 27.48 19.24 14.33
C ILE A 78 27.78 17.74 14.19
N LYS A 79 27.73 16.97 15.28
CA LYS A 79 27.99 15.53 15.26
C LYS A 79 27.01 14.78 14.34
N LYS A 80 25.73 15.15 14.32
CA LYS A 80 24.70 14.58 13.44
C LYS A 80 24.94 14.91 11.96
N ARG A 81 25.32 16.15 11.64
CA ARG A 81 25.72 16.60 10.29
C ARG A 81 26.91 15.80 9.76
N ASP A 82 27.92 15.61 10.61
CA ASP A 82 29.17 14.95 10.24
C ASP A 82 28.95 13.45 10.03
N GLU A 83 28.13 12.82 10.88
CA GLU A 83 27.72 11.42 10.73
C GLU A 83 26.88 11.18 9.48
N CYS A 84 25.89 12.05 9.20
CA CYS A 84 25.13 12.03 7.95
C CYS A 84 26.03 12.16 6.72
N SER A 85 27.12 12.92 6.82
CA SER A 85 28.09 13.04 5.72
C SER A 85 28.95 11.78 5.55
N ARG A 86 29.41 11.14 6.64
CA ARG A 86 30.06 9.82 6.55
C ARG A 86 29.17 8.79 5.86
N GLN A 87 27.89 8.72 6.24
CA GLN A 87 26.93 7.77 5.65
C GLN A 87 26.69 8.03 4.16
N ARG A 88 26.68 9.31 3.74
CA ARG A 88 26.60 9.69 2.32
C ARG A 88 27.85 9.26 1.54
N ASP A 89 29.03 9.48 2.11
CA ASP A 89 30.30 9.14 1.48
C ASP A 89 30.52 7.61 1.43
N GLU A 90 30.05 6.88 2.44
CA GLU A 90 29.97 5.41 2.48
C GLU A 90 29.09 4.86 1.34
N ALA A 91 27.84 5.34 1.24
CA ALA A 91 26.91 4.94 0.18
C ALA A 91 27.40 5.32 -1.23
N LEU A 92 28.19 6.39 -1.37
CA LEU A 92 28.86 6.74 -2.62
C LEU A 92 29.97 5.75 -2.98
N ARG A 93 30.76 5.25 -2.01
CA ARG A 93 31.75 4.18 -2.24
C ARG A 93 31.08 2.87 -2.64
N GLU A 94 30.05 2.44 -1.91
CA GLU A 94 29.27 1.24 -2.23
C GLU A 94 28.68 1.31 -3.65
N LYS A 95 28.17 2.48 -4.06
CA LYS A 95 27.68 2.72 -5.43
C LYS A 95 28.80 2.66 -6.48
N GLU A 96 30.00 3.16 -6.18
CA GLU A 96 31.15 3.08 -7.09
C GLU A 96 31.65 1.63 -7.25
N GLU A 97 31.63 0.83 -6.17
CA GLU A 97 31.95 -0.59 -6.20
C GLU A 97 30.89 -1.42 -6.93
N ALA A 98 29.61 -1.11 -6.74
CA ALA A 98 28.51 -1.65 -7.54
C ALA A 98 28.69 -1.33 -9.03
N SER A 99 29.06 -0.10 -9.39
CA SER A 99 29.37 0.27 -10.80
C SER A 99 30.51 -0.58 -11.36
N LYS A 100 31.63 -0.72 -10.63
CA LYS A 100 32.79 -1.52 -11.06
C LYS A 100 32.46 -3.00 -11.25
N THR A 101 31.54 -3.56 -10.45
CA THR A 101 31.08 -4.95 -10.64
C THR A 101 30.14 -5.10 -11.83
N ILE A 102 29.24 -4.12 -12.08
CA ILE A 102 28.42 -4.05 -13.29
C ILE A 102 29.30 -3.96 -14.55
N ASP A 103 30.29 -3.06 -14.57
CA ASP A 103 31.23 -2.92 -15.70
C ASP A 103 32.00 -4.22 -15.98
N LYS A 104 32.41 -4.93 -14.93
CA LYS A 104 33.06 -6.25 -15.04
C LYS A 104 32.12 -7.31 -15.61
N ILE A 105 30.85 -7.32 -15.23
CA ILE A 105 29.82 -8.23 -15.76
C ILE A 105 29.53 -7.91 -17.24
N LEU A 106 29.41 -6.62 -17.60
CA LEU A 106 29.25 -6.19 -18.99
C LEU A 106 30.44 -6.60 -19.86
N ALA A 107 31.66 -6.48 -19.34
CA ALA A 107 32.87 -6.97 -20.02
C ALA A 107 32.82 -8.49 -20.26
N GLN A 108 32.43 -9.28 -19.25
CA GLN A 108 32.26 -10.74 -19.37
C GLN A 108 31.17 -11.13 -20.38
N ILE A 109 30.02 -10.45 -20.38
CA ILE A 109 28.95 -10.65 -21.37
C ILE A 109 29.46 -10.34 -22.79
N SER A 110 30.26 -9.27 -22.96
CA SER A 110 30.86 -8.92 -24.24
C SER A 110 31.86 -9.96 -24.74
N GLN A 111 32.54 -10.67 -23.83
CA GLN A 111 33.46 -11.75 -24.16
C GLN A 111 32.69 -13.03 -24.55
N ALA A 112 31.74 -13.46 -23.71
CA ALA A 112 30.90 -14.64 -23.98
C ALA A 112 30.11 -14.50 -25.31
N THR A 113 29.73 -13.27 -25.68
CA THR A 113 29.11 -12.98 -26.99
C THR A 113 30.08 -13.23 -28.15
N LYS A 114 31.33 -12.77 -28.05
CA LYS A 114 32.38 -13.02 -29.08
C LYS A 114 32.71 -14.51 -29.19
N GLU A 115 32.78 -15.22 -28.07
CA GLU A 115 33.02 -16.67 -28.03
C GLU A 115 31.87 -17.44 -28.68
N LYS A 116 30.61 -17.04 -28.42
CA LYS A 116 29.41 -17.58 -29.09
C LYS A 116 29.43 -17.32 -30.61
N ASP A 117 29.78 -16.12 -31.04
CA ASP A 117 29.88 -15.78 -32.46
C ASP A 117 30.94 -16.62 -33.18
N GLU A 118 32.10 -16.83 -32.53
CA GLU A 118 33.19 -17.64 -33.08
C GLU A 118 32.82 -19.14 -33.12
N LEU A 119 32.16 -19.66 -32.08
CA LEU A 119 31.58 -21.01 -32.11
C LEU A 119 30.53 -21.18 -33.22
N SER A 120 29.78 -20.13 -33.58
CA SER A 120 28.91 -20.19 -34.77
C SER A 120 29.74 -20.30 -36.06
N ARG A 121 30.78 -19.46 -36.24
CA ARG A 121 31.66 -19.54 -37.42
C ARG A 121 32.29 -20.92 -37.58
N GLN A 122 32.79 -21.50 -36.49
CA GLN A 122 33.36 -22.84 -36.48
C GLN A 122 32.33 -23.91 -36.88
N ARG A 123 31.11 -23.84 -36.34
CA ARG A 123 30.00 -24.75 -36.71
C ARG A 123 29.60 -24.59 -38.18
N ASP A 124 29.60 -23.38 -38.71
CA ASP A 124 29.22 -23.08 -40.10
C ASP A 124 30.31 -23.57 -41.09
N GLU A 125 31.60 -23.45 -40.75
CA GLU A 125 32.69 -24.01 -41.54
C GLU A 125 32.75 -25.55 -41.44
N VAL A 126 32.48 -26.16 -40.28
CA VAL A 126 32.33 -27.62 -40.13
C VAL A 126 31.16 -28.14 -40.97
N HIS A 127 30.04 -27.40 -41.04
CA HIS A 127 28.91 -27.78 -41.89
C HIS A 127 29.29 -27.76 -43.39
N LYS A 128 30.03 -26.74 -43.84
CA LYS A 128 30.57 -26.65 -45.19
C LYS A 128 31.56 -27.78 -45.52
N GLN A 129 32.48 -28.11 -44.60
CA GLN A 129 33.41 -29.24 -44.78
C GLN A 129 32.67 -30.58 -44.89
N LEU A 130 31.60 -30.77 -44.10
CA LEU A 130 30.73 -31.94 -44.22
C LEU A 130 30.03 -31.97 -45.59
N GLU A 131 29.53 -30.84 -46.08
CA GLU A 131 28.93 -30.75 -47.42
C GLU A 131 29.94 -31.10 -48.53
N GLU A 132 31.17 -30.58 -48.46
CA GLU A 132 32.27 -30.91 -49.39
C GLU A 132 32.62 -32.40 -49.34
N ILE A 133 32.68 -33.02 -48.15
CA ILE A 133 32.88 -34.47 -47.99
C ILE A 133 31.74 -35.28 -48.60
N THR A 134 30.47 -34.83 -48.46
CA THR A 134 29.34 -35.54 -49.11
C THR A 134 29.39 -35.46 -50.64
N LYS A 135 29.79 -34.31 -51.20
CA LYS A 135 29.99 -34.15 -52.64
C LYS A 135 31.13 -35.03 -53.17
N ALA A 136 32.25 -35.09 -52.46
CA ALA A 136 33.37 -35.96 -52.79
C ALA A 136 33.00 -37.45 -52.73
N LYS A 137 32.22 -37.85 -51.71
CA LYS A 137 31.69 -39.21 -51.56
C LYS A 137 30.79 -39.60 -52.73
N GLU A 138 29.91 -38.70 -53.20
CA GLU A 138 29.02 -39.02 -54.31
C GLU A 138 29.77 -39.07 -55.66
N SER A 139 30.79 -38.21 -55.88
CA SER A 139 31.69 -38.35 -57.03
C SER A 139 32.37 -39.74 -57.05
N ALA A 140 32.97 -40.12 -55.92
CA ALA A 140 33.62 -41.43 -55.79
C ALA A 140 32.62 -42.59 -55.97
N ARG A 141 31.36 -42.43 -55.53
CA ARG A 141 30.28 -43.41 -55.74
C ARG A 141 29.96 -43.57 -57.24
N VAL A 142 29.80 -42.48 -57.97
CA VAL A 142 29.57 -42.48 -59.43
C VAL A 142 30.76 -43.03 -60.20
N GLU A 143 31.99 -42.73 -59.78
CA GLU A 143 33.22 -43.29 -60.36
C GLU A 143 33.29 -44.81 -60.15
N ILE A 144 32.94 -45.32 -58.97
CA ILE A 144 32.87 -46.75 -58.66
C ILE A 144 31.78 -47.45 -59.49
N GLU A 145 30.57 -46.88 -59.60
CA GLU A 145 29.49 -47.42 -60.45
C GLU A 145 29.91 -47.46 -61.93
N THR A 146 30.59 -46.41 -62.40
CA THR A 146 31.13 -46.34 -63.77
C THR A 146 32.20 -47.43 -63.98
N ALA A 147 33.18 -47.55 -63.08
CA ALA A 147 34.23 -48.56 -63.15
C ALA A 147 33.69 -49.99 -63.07
N ALA A 148 32.67 -50.24 -62.23
CA ALA A 148 31.99 -51.52 -62.16
C ALA A 148 31.30 -51.87 -63.48
N SER A 149 30.59 -50.92 -64.11
CA SER A 149 29.97 -51.14 -65.44
C SER A 149 31.00 -51.46 -66.52
N MET A 150 32.17 -50.80 -66.48
CA MET A 150 33.29 -51.05 -67.39
C MET A 150 33.93 -52.43 -67.16
N LEU A 151 34.05 -52.87 -65.90
CA LEU A 151 34.55 -54.21 -65.55
C LEU A 151 33.61 -55.31 -66.02
N VAL A 152 32.29 -55.20 -65.77
CA VAL A 152 31.29 -56.16 -66.28
C VAL A 152 31.35 -56.22 -67.81
N THR A 153 31.28 -55.07 -68.48
CA THR A 153 31.39 -54.98 -69.94
C THR A 153 32.72 -55.55 -70.48
N GLY A 154 33.81 -55.43 -69.70
CA GLY A 154 35.11 -56.02 -70.00
C GLY A 154 35.12 -57.53 -69.87
N ILE A 155 34.54 -58.06 -68.79
CA ILE A 155 34.37 -59.50 -68.52
C ILE A 155 33.52 -60.13 -69.63
N ASP A 156 32.42 -59.52 -70.05
CA ASP A 156 31.58 -60.03 -71.14
C ASP A 156 32.34 -60.07 -72.48
N LYS A 157 33.10 -59.01 -72.80
CA LYS A 157 33.95 -58.96 -74.00
C LYS A 157 35.10 -59.97 -73.96
N ILE A 158 35.63 -60.30 -72.78
CA ILE A 158 36.66 -61.32 -72.60
C ILE A 158 36.04 -62.72 -72.68
N SER A 159 34.93 -62.98 -72.00
CA SER A 159 34.18 -64.24 -72.03
C SER A 159 33.72 -64.60 -73.45
N GLY A 160 33.17 -63.61 -74.18
CA GLY A 160 32.82 -63.74 -75.59
C GLY A 160 34.01 -64.10 -76.49
N LYS A 161 35.23 -63.62 -76.18
CA LYS A 161 36.45 -64.01 -76.93
C LYS A 161 37.02 -65.35 -76.48
N VAL A 162 37.05 -65.63 -75.18
CA VAL A 162 37.64 -66.86 -74.60
C VAL A 162 36.80 -68.10 -74.95
N SER A 163 35.48 -67.98 -75.04
CA SER A 163 34.60 -69.05 -75.52
C SER A 163 34.93 -69.54 -76.93
N HIS A 164 35.55 -68.70 -77.77
CA HIS A 164 36.02 -69.08 -79.10
C HIS A 164 37.39 -69.80 -79.08
N PHE A 165 38.18 -69.68 -78.01
CA PHE A 165 39.51 -70.31 -77.86
C PHE A 165 39.46 -71.73 -77.27
N LYS A 166 38.52 -72.55 -77.74
CA LYS A 166 38.40 -73.95 -77.36
C LYS A 166 39.42 -74.84 -78.11
N ASN A 167 40.73 -74.63 -77.86
CA ASN A 167 41.82 -75.62 -78.02
C ASN A 167 43.23 -75.00 -77.78
N PHE A 168 43.73 -75.03 -76.54
CA PHE A 168 45.16 -74.83 -76.23
C PHE A 168 45.83 -76.17 -75.88
N ALA A 169 45.78 -77.12 -76.82
CA ALA A 169 46.29 -78.49 -76.66
C ALA A 169 47.35 -78.91 -77.71
N ALA A 170 47.72 -78.02 -78.64
CA ALA A 170 48.68 -78.29 -79.70
C ALA A 170 49.57 -77.07 -79.98
N GLY A 171 50.88 -77.19 -79.70
CA GLY A 171 51.86 -76.11 -79.91
C GLY A 171 52.90 -76.00 -78.79
N GLY A 172 53.90 -76.89 -78.78
CA GLY A 172 54.99 -76.84 -77.80
C GLY A 172 55.98 -75.70 -78.04
N LEU A 173 56.71 -75.29 -76.99
CA LEU A 173 57.64 -74.16 -77.03
C LEU A 173 58.82 -74.36 -78.01
N PRO A 174 59.45 -73.28 -78.51
CA PRO A 174 60.56 -73.34 -79.46
C PRO A 174 61.79 -74.08 -78.90
N ARG A 175 62.42 -74.92 -79.73
CA ARG A 175 63.68 -75.61 -79.40
C ARG A 175 64.89 -74.71 -79.73
N SER A 176 65.83 -74.60 -78.79
CA SER A 176 67.12 -73.93 -79.01
C SER A 176 68.28 -74.95 -79.06
N ASN A 177 69.35 -74.61 -79.79
CA ASN A 177 70.19 -75.62 -80.45
C ASN A 177 71.63 -75.73 -79.90
N LYS A 178 71.83 -75.54 -78.59
CA LYS A 178 73.18 -75.54 -77.95
C LYS A 178 73.39 -76.53 -76.81
N TYR A 179 72.33 -77.17 -76.32
CA TYR A 179 72.41 -78.35 -75.44
C TYR A 179 71.29 -79.32 -75.85
N THR A 180 71.56 -80.61 -75.91
CA THR A 180 70.59 -81.64 -76.30
C THR A 180 70.47 -82.73 -75.23
N GLY A 181 69.25 -83.19 -74.96
CA GLY A 181 68.98 -84.16 -73.89
C GLY A 181 68.88 -83.55 -72.49
N LEU A 182 68.93 -84.40 -71.45
CA LEU A 182 68.71 -84.01 -70.05
C LEU A 182 69.51 -82.77 -69.56
N PRO A 183 70.81 -82.60 -69.89
CA PRO A 183 71.58 -81.45 -69.39
C PRO A 183 71.02 -80.08 -69.81
N ALA A 184 70.40 -80.00 -71.00
CA ALA A 184 69.73 -78.80 -71.48
C ALA A 184 68.53 -78.43 -70.59
N VAL A 185 67.74 -79.45 -70.25
CA VAL A 185 66.56 -79.33 -69.38
C VAL A 185 67.00 -78.99 -67.97
N ALA A 186 68.05 -79.63 -67.44
CA ALA A 186 68.60 -79.35 -66.12
C ALA A 186 69.05 -77.89 -65.99
N TYR A 187 69.86 -77.37 -66.93
CA TYR A 187 70.29 -75.98 -66.92
C TYR A 187 69.11 -74.99 -67.09
N GLY A 188 68.18 -75.27 -68.01
CA GLY A 188 66.98 -74.45 -68.23
C GLY A 188 65.92 -74.53 -67.14
N VAL A 189 65.98 -75.55 -66.27
CA VAL A 189 65.22 -75.63 -65.02
C VAL A 189 65.94 -74.84 -63.93
N ILE A 190 67.22 -75.11 -63.67
CA ILE A 190 68.03 -74.40 -62.65
C ILE A 190 67.97 -72.88 -62.87
N LYS A 191 68.18 -72.40 -64.10
CA LYS A 191 68.12 -70.97 -64.41
C LYS A 191 66.72 -70.39 -64.11
N ARG A 192 65.64 -71.02 -64.55
CA ARG A 192 64.28 -70.54 -64.26
C ARG A 192 63.90 -70.64 -62.79
N THR A 193 64.39 -71.65 -62.08
CA THR A 193 64.21 -71.76 -60.63
C THR A 193 64.91 -70.61 -59.91
N ASN A 194 66.13 -70.23 -60.33
CA ASN A 194 66.81 -69.06 -59.78
C ASN A 194 66.07 -67.76 -60.11
N GLU A 195 65.64 -67.55 -61.36
CA GLU A 195 64.84 -66.39 -61.78
C GLU A 195 63.51 -66.29 -60.98
N ILE A 196 62.87 -67.42 -60.69
CA ILE A 196 61.67 -67.49 -59.83
C ILE A 196 62.02 -67.20 -58.36
N VAL A 197 63.14 -67.70 -57.84
CA VAL A 197 63.58 -67.41 -56.45
C VAL A 197 63.95 -65.93 -56.28
N GLU A 198 64.64 -65.33 -57.24
CA GLU A 198 64.95 -63.90 -57.26
C GLU A 198 63.68 -63.04 -57.31
N GLU A 199 62.69 -63.40 -58.14
CA GLU A 199 61.40 -62.71 -58.20
C GLU A 199 60.57 -62.91 -56.91
N MET A 200 60.54 -64.12 -56.35
CA MET A 200 59.87 -64.39 -55.07
C MET A 200 60.54 -63.61 -53.91
N LEU A 201 61.87 -63.53 -53.89
CA LEU A 201 62.60 -62.70 -52.93
C LEU A 201 62.22 -61.23 -53.10
N ARG A 202 62.26 -60.69 -54.32
CA ARG A 202 61.84 -59.30 -54.64
C ARG A 202 60.40 -59.01 -54.20
N GLN A 203 59.48 -59.96 -54.39
CA GLN A 203 58.10 -59.86 -53.90
C GLN A 203 58.02 -59.89 -52.37
N THR A 204 58.78 -60.76 -51.68
CA THR A 204 58.82 -60.77 -50.20
C THR A 204 59.45 -59.51 -49.63
N GLU A 205 60.48 -58.92 -50.27
CA GLU A 205 61.05 -57.63 -49.88
C GLU A 205 60.05 -56.49 -50.08
N SER A 206 59.35 -56.46 -51.22
CA SER A 206 58.30 -55.45 -51.48
C SER A 206 57.15 -55.56 -50.48
N ALA A 207 56.74 -56.78 -50.13
CA ALA A 207 55.73 -57.03 -49.11
C ALA A 207 56.24 -56.77 -47.67
N ALA A 208 57.55 -56.85 -47.44
CA ALA A 208 58.16 -56.44 -46.17
C ALA A 208 58.19 -54.92 -46.03
N LYS A 209 58.57 -54.19 -47.09
CA LYS A 209 58.56 -52.73 -47.16
C LYS A 209 57.14 -52.16 -46.95
N GLY A 210 56.16 -52.60 -47.74
CA GLY A 210 54.76 -52.16 -47.56
C GLY A 210 54.17 -52.49 -46.18
N ARG A 211 54.62 -53.56 -45.52
CA ARG A 211 54.24 -53.87 -44.12
C ARG A 211 54.95 -52.97 -43.10
N ASN A 212 56.17 -52.52 -43.39
CA ASN A 212 56.88 -51.56 -42.55
C ASN A 212 56.27 -50.17 -42.68
N GLU A 213 56.05 -49.69 -43.91
CA GLU A 213 55.34 -48.45 -44.24
C GLU A 213 53.95 -48.41 -43.56
N ALA A 214 53.20 -49.52 -43.60
CA ALA A 214 51.91 -49.62 -42.92
C ALA A 214 52.02 -49.59 -41.37
N ARG A 215 53.13 -50.06 -40.78
CA ARG A 215 53.38 -49.91 -39.34
C ARG A 215 53.78 -48.48 -38.99
N GLU A 216 54.65 -47.85 -39.79
CA GLU A 216 55.07 -46.46 -39.60
C GLU A 216 53.89 -45.48 -39.67
N LEU A 217 52.96 -45.68 -40.61
CA LEU A 217 51.70 -44.91 -40.69
C LEU A 217 50.77 -45.16 -39.49
N MET A 218 50.69 -46.40 -39.00
CA MET A 218 49.92 -46.75 -37.81
C MET A 218 50.54 -46.14 -36.53
N GLU A 219 51.87 -46.15 -36.42
CA GLU A 219 52.60 -45.53 -35.32
C GLU A 219 52.43 -44.00 -35.33
N GLN A 220 52.49 -43.35 -36.50
CA GLN A 220 52.17 -41.93 -36.65
C GLN A 220 50.74 -41.60 -36.19
N ARG A 221 49.73 -42.36 -36.61
CA ARG A 221 48.34 -42.16 -36.14
C ARG A 221 48.18 -42.44 -34.65
N ASN A 222 48.91 -43.41 -34.08
CA ASN A 222 48.90 -43.66 -32.64
C ASN A 222 49.49 -42.48 -31.84
N TYR A 223 50.53 -41.80 -32.35
CA TYR A 223 51.06 -40.58 -31.73
C TYR A 223 50.08 -39.40 -31.82
N GLU A 224 49.41 -39.23 -32.96
CA GLU A 224 48.38 -38.20 -33.15
C GLU A 224 47.20 -38.39 -32.19
N ILE A 225 46.66 -39.62 -32.12
CA ILE A 225 45.59 -39.99 -31.17
C ILE A 225 46.04 -39.76 -29.71
N ALA A 226 47.30 -40.04 -29.37
CA ALA A 226 47.81 -39.76 -28.02
C ALA A 226 47.87 -38.27 -27.70
N ILE A 227 48.16 -37.41 -28.69
CA ILE A 227 48.13 -35.94 -28.55
C ILE A 227 46.68 -35.45 -28.41
N GLU A 228 45.75 -35.95 -29.23
CA GLU A 228 44.31 -35.62 -29.13
C GLU A 228 43.74 -36.00 -27.76
N ILE A 229 44.03 -37.22 -27.27
CA ILE A 229 43.63 -37.67 -25.93
C ILE A 229 44.23 -36.76 -24.86
N SER A 230 45.52 -36.42 -24.93
CA SER A 230 46.17 -35.51 -23.97
C SER A 230 45.52 -34.12 -23.94
N GLN A 231 45.11 -33.60 -25.11
CA GLN A 231 44.38 -32.33 -25.20
C GLN A 231 42.99 -32.45 -24.57
N LEU A 232 42.23 -33.50 -24.91
CA LEU A 232 40.91 -33.75 -24.33
C LEU A 232 40.97 -33.90 -22.80
N GLU A 233 41.92 -34.67 -22.27
CA GLU A 233 42.15 -34.83 -20.82
C GLU A 233 42.47 -33.48 -20.14
N SER A 234 43.23 -32.60 -20.80
CA SER A 234 43.50 -31.25 -20.27
C SER A 234 42.23 -30.39 -20.21
N THR A 235 41.38 -30.42 -21.25
CA THR A 235 40.11 -29.66 -21.25
C THR A 235 39.09 -30.22 -20.26
N ILE A 236 39.00 -31.55 -20.11
CA ILE A 236 38.17 -32.21 -19.11
C ILE A 236 38.63 -31.85 -17.69
N SER A 237 39.94 -31.73 -17.47
CA SER A 237 40.51 -31.33 -16.18
C SER A 237 40.16 -29.88 -15.83
N ALA A 238 40.32 -28.95 -16.77
CA ALA A 238 39.93 -27.55 -16.59
C ALA A 238 38.41 -27.40 -16.34
N LEU A 239 37.58 -28.10 -17.12
CA LEU A 239 36.12 -28.09 -16.93
C LEU A 239 35.70 -28.66 -15.56
N ARG A 240 36.40 -29.67 -15.04
CA ARG A 240 36.16 -30.19 -13.67
C ARG A 240 36.52 -29.18 -12.59
N GLU A 241 37.62 -28.44 -12.77
CA GLU A 241 38.02 -27.37 -11.85
C GLU A 241 36.98 -26.24 -11.83
N ASP A 242 36.47 -25.85 -13.01
CA ASP A 242 35.45 -24.80 -13.14
C ASP A 242 34.06 -25.24 -12.68
N VAL A 243 33.72 -26.54 -12.75
CA VAL A 243 32.54 -27.10 -12.07
C VAL A 243 32.73 -27.01 -10.56
N SER A 244 33.86 -27.45 -10.01
CA SER A 244 34.13 -27.38 -8.57
C SER A 244 34.06 -25.95 -8.01
N LYS A 245 34.52 -24.93 -8.77
CA LYS A 245 34.40 -23.51 -8.39
C LYS A 245 32.95 -23.02 -8.41
N LYS A 246 32.13 -23.53 -9.35
CA LYS A 246 30.71 -23.17 -9.43
C LYS A 246 29.92 -23.84 -8.31
N ASP A 247 30.24 -25.09 -7.98
CA ASP A 247 29.62 -25.82 -6.87
C ASP A 247 29.88 -25.12 -5.52
N SER A 248 31.08 -24.60 -5.27
CA SER A 248 31.35 -23.83 -4.04
C SER A 248 30.59 -22.51 -4.00
N ILE A 249 30.52 -21.76 -5.11
CA ILE A 249 29.72 -20.52 -5.20
C ILE A 249 28.22 -20.82 -5.01
N VAL A 250 27.72 -21.93 -5.56
CA VAL A 250 26.32 -22.37 -5.34
C VAL A 250 26.09 -22.72 -3.87
N GLN A 251 27.03 -23.37 -3.19
CA GLN A 251 26.92 -23.64 -1.75
C GLN A 251 26.92 -22.34 -0.91
N GLU A 252 27.85 -21.41 -1.17
CA GLU A 252 27.88 -20.10 -0.50
C GLU A 252 26.57 -19.31 -0.69
N LEU A 253 25.99 -19.36 -1.89
CA LEU A 253 24.68 -18.75 -2.18
C LEU A 253 23.53 -19.45 -1.45
N LEU A 254 23.52 -20.78 -1.38
CA LEU A 254 22.52 -21.55 -0.63
C LEU A 254 22.58 -21.25 0.88
N GLU A 255 23.78 -21.15 1.44
CA GLU A 255 23.98 -20.78 2.85
C GLU A 255 23.53 -19.32 3.11
N SER A 256 23.83 -18.39 2.19
CA SER A 256 23.33 -17.01 2.28
C SER A 256 21.81 -16.88 2.15
N VAL A 257 21.17 -17.72 1.33
CA VAL A 257 19.70 -17.77 1.22
C VAL A 257 19.09 -18.32 2.51
N ALA A 258 19.60 -19.43 3.05
CA ALA A 258 19.11 -20.01 4.30
C ALA A 258 19.25 -19.02 5.50
N GLU A 259 20.33 -18.23 5.54
CA GLU A 259 20.49 -17.18 6.56
C GLU A 259 19.46 -16.05 6.41
N LYS A 260 19.12 -15.66 5.17
CA LYS A 260 18.11 -14.64 4.86
C LYS A 260 16.69 -15.14 5.17
N ASP A 261 16.37 -16.38 4.83
CA ASP A 261 15.07 -17.00 5.14
C ASP A 261 14.86 -17.12 6.65
N GLY A 262 15.93 -17.43 7.42
CA GLY A 262 15.91 -17.40 8.88
C GLY A 262 15.64 -16.00 9.45
N LYS A 263 16.31 -14.96 8.91
CA LYS A 263 16.06 -13.55 9.29
C LYS A 263 14.65 -13.09 8.92
N LEU A 264 14.13 -13.51 7.77
CA LEU A 264 12.77 -13.19 7.32
C LEU A 264 11.72 -13.83 8.22
N SER A 265 11.91 -15.11 8.59
CA SER A 265 11.04 -15.84 9.53
C SER A 265 11.00 -15.19 10.93
N GLU A 266 12.14 -14.66 11.39
CA GLU A 266 12.23 -13.92 12.66
C GLU A 266 11.48 -12.58 12.59
N ILE A 267 11.63 -11.84 11.49
CA ILE A 267 10.90 -10.58 11.25
C ILE A 267 9.39 -10.84 11.14
N GLU A 268 8.97 -11.88 10.43
CA GLU A 268 7.56 -12.29 10.31
C GLU A 268 6.95 -12.59 11.68
N ARG A 269 7.63 -13.39 12.52
CA ARG A 269 7.18 -13.66 13.89
C ARG A 269 7.04 -12.38 14.71
N GLN A 270 8.04 -11.48 14.65
CA GLN A 270 7.98 -10.19 15.35
C GLN A 270 6.87 -9.26 14.84
N MET A 271 6.46 -9.36 13.57
CA MET A 271 5.29 -8.63 13.05
C MET A 271 3.98 -9.22 13.57
N VAL A 272 3.84 -10.55 13.58
CA VAL A 272 2.66 -11.24 14.15
C VAL A 272 2.52 -10.95 15.65
N ASP A 273 3.62 -11.01 16.41
CA ASP A 273 3.63 -10.68 17.85
C ASP A 273 3.16 -9.22 18.08
N LYS A 274 3.70 -8.26 17.31
CA LYS A 274 3.29 -6.84 17.38
C LYS A 274 1.82 -6.63 16.97
N GLN A 275 1.35 -7.32 15.92
CA GLN A 275 -0.05 -7.25 15.52
C GLN A 275 -0.96 -7.76 16.65
N SER A 276 -0.62 -8.88 17.29
CA SER A 276 -1.41 -9.43 18.40
C SER A 276 -1.48 -8.45 19.58
N ALA A 277 -0.37 -7.77 19.91
CA ALA A 277 -0.34 -6.74 20.94
C ALA A 277 -1.28 -5.57 20.59
N LEU A 278 -1.16 -5.01 19.38
CA LEU A 278 -2.03 -3.92 18.90
C LEU A 278 -3.51 -4.33 18.87
N GLU A 279 -3.84 -5.57 18.49
CA GLU A 279 -5.21 -6.09 18.56
C GLU A 279 -5.74 -6.13 20.00
N THR A 280 -4.93 -6.55 20.98
CA THR A 280 -5.34 -6.52 22.40
C THR A 280 -5.51 -5.09 22.94
N GLU A 281 -4.65 -4.14 22.53
CA GLU A 281 -4.81 -2.72 22.89
C GLU A 281 -6.08 -2.14 22.29
N VAL A 282 -6.36 -2.42 21.01
CA VAL A 282 -7.58 -2.00 20.31
C VAL A 282 -8.83 -2.57 20.99
N VAL A 283 -8.83 -3.82 21.43
CA VAL A 283 -9.92 -4.40 22.23
C VAL A 283 -10.05 -3.69 23.59
N GLY A 284 -8.94 -3.40 24.27
CA GLY A 284 -8.92 -2.64 25.52
C GLY A 284 -9.47 -1.22 25.37
N LEU A 285 -9.16 -0.53 24.27
CA LEU A 285 -9.67 0.81 23.94
C LEU A 285 -11.16 0.78 23.59
N ARG A 286 -11.62 -0.20 22.79
CA ARG A 286 -13.07 -0.40 22.53
C ARG A 286 -13.85 -0.63 23.82
N LYS A 287 -13.30 -1.42 24.77
CA LYS A 287 -13.93 -1.62 26.08
C LYS A 287 -14.03 -0.29 26.86
N LYS A 288 -12.94 0.47 26.97
CA LYS A 288 -12.94 1.80 27.62
C LYS A 288 -13.92 2.78 26.97
N LEU A 289 -14.06 2.75 25.64
CA LEU A 289 -15.05 3.56 24.92
C LEU A 289 -16.47 3.17 25.32
N SER A 290 -16.83 1.88 25.29
CA SER A 290 -18.16 1.41 25.73
C SER A 290 -18.46 1.71 27.21
N GLU A 291 -17.43 1.70 28.07
CA GLU A 291 -17.54 2.13 29.47
C GLU A 291 -17.68 3.66 29.63
N SER A 292 -17.36 4.46 28.61
CA SER A 292 -17.61 5.90 28.58
C SER A 292 -18.98 6.22 27.97
N ASP A 293 -19.35 5.57 26.87
CA ASP A 293 -20.66 5.72 26.23
C ASP A 293 -21.80 5.38 27.21
N THR A 294 -21.66 4.28 27.95
CA THR A 294 -22.65 3.90 28.99
C THR A 294 -22.73 4.90 30.16
N LYS A 295 -21.65 5.64 30.46
CA LYS A 295 -21.67 6.74 31.43
C LYS A 295 -22.30 8.00 30.84
N ALA A 296 -22.00 8.33 29.59
CA ALA A 296 -22.59 9.46 28.86
C ALA A 296 -24.12 9.31 28.78
N ASN A 297 -24.60 8.17 28.28
CA ASN A 297 -26.03 7.85 28.19
C ASN A 297 -26.72 7.89 29.57
N SER A 298 -26.01 7.50 30.65
CA SER A 298 -26.54 7.60 32.02
C SER A 298 -26.62 9.04 32.52
N LEU A 299 -25.70 9.92 32.14
CA LEU A 299 -25.76 11.36 32.47
C LEU A 299 -26.84 12.06 31.65
N GLU A 300 -26.95 11.77 30.36
CA GLU A 300 -28.01 12.27 29.47
C GLU A 300 -29.40 11.93 30.02
N SER A 301 -29.65 10.66 30.39
CA SER A 301 -30.92 10.25 31.01
C SER A 301 -31.25 10.99 32.33
N LYS A 302 -30.24 11.48 33.06
CA LYS A 302 -30.43 12.28 34.28
C LYS A 302 -30.71 13.74 33.94
N MET A 303 -30.06 14.29 32.92
CA MET A 303 -30.35 15.63 32.41
C MET A 303 -31.78 15.72 31.88
N ASP A 304 -32.29 14.71 31.18
CA ASP A 304 -33.67 14.71 30.68
C ASP A 304 -34.71 14.58 31.80
N LEU A 305 -34.42 13.81 32.85
CA LEU A 305 -35.21 13.83 34.08
C LEU A 305 -35.22 15.22 34.73
N GLN A 306 -34.07 15.91 34.80
CA GLN A 306 -33.99 17.28 35.30
C GLN A 306 -34.74 18.31 34.43
N ARG A 307 -34.67 18.19 33.09
CA ARG A 307 -35.44 19.01 32.14
C ARG A 307 -36.94 18.88 32.38
N SER A 308 -37.44 17.66 32.56
CA SER A 308 -38.87 17.44 32.82
C SER A 308 -39.32 18.05 34.16
N LEU A 309 -38.53 17.92 35.23
CA LEU A 309 -38.81 18.52 36.53
C LEU A 309 -38.82 20.07 36.49
N LEU A 310 -37.87 20.67 35.76
CA LEU A 310 -37.81 22.13 35.60
C LEU A 310 -38.99 22.67 34.78
N ALA A 311 -39.46 21.94 33.76
CA ALA A 311 -40.67 22.30 33.02
C ALA A 311 -41.93 22.24 33.90
N GLU A 312 -42.04 21.27 34.82
CA GLU A 312 -43.10 21.27 35.83
C GLU A 312 -42.98 22.46 36.80
N GLN A 313 -41.78 22.76 37.29
CA GLN A 313 -41.54 23.91 38.16
C GLN A 313 -41.94 25.24 37.51
N LEU A 314 -41.54 25.46 36.25
CA LEU A 314 -41.88 26.67 35.49
C LEU A 314 -43.40 26.78 35.23
N ASN A 315 -44.10 25.65 35.04
CA ASN A 315 -45.55 25.58 34.96
C ASN A 315 -46.24 25.97 36.29
N TYR A 316 -45.71 25.53 37.45
CA TYR A 316 -46.21 25.97 38.76
C TYR A 316 -45.96 27.47 39.02
N VAL A 317 -44.76 27.97 38.71
CA VAL A 317 -44.42 29.41 38.76
C VAL A 317 -45.42 30.22 37.94
N SER A 318 -45.66 29.83 36.68
CA SER A 318 -46.61 30.51 35.79
C SER A 318 -48.03 30.58 36.36
N LYS A 319 -48.52 29.49 36.98
CA LYS A 319 -49.83 29.44 37.65
C LYS A 319 -49.91 30.34 38.88
N ILE A 320 -48.87 30.34 39.71
CA ILE A 320 -48.80 31.19 40.92
C ILE A 320 -48.80 32.68 40.52
N HIS A 321 -47.99 33.03 39.52
CA HIS A 321 -47.91 34.38 38.97
C HIS A 321 -49.27 34.87 38.43
N GLU A 322 -49.99 34.06 37.65
CA GLU A 322 -51.30 34.45 37.12
C GLU A 322 -52.38 34.52 38.22
N ASN A 323 -52.32 33.65 39.24
CA ASN A 323 -53.19 33.77 40.41
C ASN A 323 -52.97 35.09 41.15
N ILE A 324 -51.73 35.48 41.43
CA ILE A 324 -51.39 36.75 42.10
C ILE A 324 -51.85 37.94 41.24
N ARG A 325 -51.59 37.91 39.92
CA ARG A 325 -52.06 38.93 38.97
C ARG A 325 -53.60 39.06 39.01
N ASN A 326 -54.33 37.96 39.16
CA ASN A 326 -55.79 37.99 39.26
C ASN A 326 -56.33 38.47 40.61
N VAL A 327 -55.66 38.21 41.73
CA VAL A 327 -56.03 38.86 43.02
C VAL A 327 -55.72 40.35 42.97
N MET A 328 -54.60 40.77 42.37
CA MET A 328 -54.25 42.18 42.19
C MET A 328 -55.33 42.97 41.43
N LYS A 329 -55.92 42.38 40.36
CA LYS A 329 -57.05 42.98 39.62
C LYS A 329 -58.28 43.28 40.50
N VAL A 330 -58.46 42.57 41.61
CA VAL A 330 -59.57 42.78 42.57
C VAL A 330 -59.25 43.86 43.60
N VAL A 331 -57.97 43.98 44.02
CA VAL A 331 -57.54 44.92 45.07
C VAL A 331 -57.20 46.30 44.51
N ASP A 332 -56.47 46.39 43.39
CA ASP A 332 -56.16 47.65 42.70
C ASP A 332 -56.54 47.59 41.22
N VAL A 333 -57.80 47.93 40.95
CA VAL A 333 -58.35 48.04 39.59
C VAL A 333 -57.56 49.04 38.74
N LYS A 334 -56.97 50.09 39.33
CA LYS A 334 -56.32 51.19 38.58
C LYS A 334 -54.92 50.82 38.08
N LYS A 335 -54.11 50.12 38.88
CA LYS A 335 -52.78 49.64 38.45
C LYS A 335 -52.79 48.31 37.72
N SER A 336 -53.91 47.59 37.73
CA SER A 336 -54.04 46.26 37.09
C SER A 336 -53.65 46.18 35.60
N SER A 337 -53.63 47.30 34.89
CA SER A 337 -53.29 47.38 33.46
C SER A 337 -51.80 47.63 33.15
N GLU A 338 -50.95 47.90 34.15
CA GLU A 338 -49.51 48.16 33.95
C GLU A 338 -48.63 46.92 34.22
N LEU A 339 -49.20 45.86 34.80
CA LEU A 339 -48.48 44.66 35.20
C LEU A 339 -48.34 43.69 34.03
N SER A 340 -47.15 43.69 33.43
CA SER A 340 -46.77 42.96 32.21
C SER A 340 -47.33 41.54 32.09
N GLU A 341 -47.65 41.13 30.86
CA GLU A 341 -48.16 39.81 30.52
C GLU A 341 -47.07 38.74 30.74
N SER A 342 -47.44 37.55 31.24
CA SER A 342 -46.45 36.58 31.75
C SER A 342 -45.66 35.90 30.64
N PHE A 343 -44.39 36.28 30.50
CA PHE A 343 -43.44 35.74 29.52
C PHE A 343 -42.92 34.33 29.84
N PHE A 344 -43.31 33.77 30.99
CA PHE A 344 -42.87 32.46 31.49
C PHE A 344 -43.60 31.32 30.76
N LEU A 345 -43.15 30.99 29.55
CA LEU A 345 -43.61 29.81 28.83
C LEU A 345 -42.81 28.58 29.25
N ALA A 346 -43.51 27.50 29.61
CA ALA A 346 -42.91 26.18 29.78
C ALA A 346 -42.59 25.55 28.41
N GLN A 347 -41.64 26.16 27.70
CA GLN A 347 -41.14 25.72 26.39
C GLN A 347 -39.88 24.85 26.56
N GLN A 348 -39.53 24.10 25.52
CA GLN A 348 -38.42 23.16 25.50
C GLN A 348 -37.05 23.87 25.37
N MET A 349 -36.73 24.71 26.35
CA MET A 349 -35.45 25.44 26.51
C MET A 349 -34.37 24.53 27.13
N ASP A 350 -33.11 24.98 27.21
CA ASP A 350 -32.08 24.20 27.90
C ASP A 350 -32.27 24.18 29.45
N VAL A 351 -31.59 23.27 30.15
CA VAL A 351 -31.57 23.14 31.61
C VAL A 351 -31.24 24.48 32.28
N GLU A 352 -30.20 25.19 31.81
CA GLU A 352 -29.79 26.46 32.40
C GLU A 352 -30.81 27.58 32.13
N GLU A 353 -31.39 27.61 30.94
CA GLU A 353 -32.41 28.58 30.56
C GLU A 353 -33.71 28.40 31.35
N ASN A 354 -34.16 27.16 31.56
CA ASN A 354 -35.32 26.86 32.40
C ASN A 354 -35.09 27.26 33.86
N LEU A 355 -33.88 27.03 34.39
CA LEU A 355 -33.47 27.51 35.72
C LEU A 355 -33.55 29.04 35.81
N ARG A 356 -32.98 29.74 34.82
CA ARG A 356 -32.96 31.21 34.73
C ARG A 356 -34.38 31.80 34.59
N ALA A 357 -35.23 31.17 33.78
CA ALA A 357 -36.64 31.55 33.61
C ALA A 357 -37.46 31.29 34.88
N SER A 358 -37.23 30.18 35.57
CA SER A 358 -37.91 29.89 36.85
C SER A 358 -37.46 30.82 37.97
N LEU A 359 -36.20 31.26 38.01
CA LEU A 359 -35.72 32.24 38.99
C LEU A 359 -36.39 33.60 38.74
N ALA A 360 -36.31 34.15 37.52
CA ALA A 360 -36.97 35.42 37.18
C ALA A 360 -38.49 35.39 37.41
N GLY A 361 -39.14 34.24 37.22
CA GLY A 361 -40.55 34.05 37.55
C GLY A 361 -40.85 34.02 39.06
N LEU A 362 -39.95 33.46 39.87
CA LEU A 362 -40.05 33.47 41.34
C LEU A 362 -39.79 34.88 41.91
N ASP A 363 -38.81 35.60 41.37
CA ASP A 363 -38.52 36.99 41.73
C ASP A 363 -39.72 37.89 41.43
N SER A 364 -40.30 37.77 40.23
CA SER A 364 -41.52 38.53 39.86
C SER A 364 -42.75 38.14 40.71
N ILE A 365 -42.89 36.86 41.09
CA ILE A 365 -43.89 36.43 42.08
C ILE A 365 -43.67 37.11 43.44
N HIS A 366 -42.42 37.26 43.89
CA HIS A 366 -42.09 37.90 45.16
C HIS A 366 -42.43 39.40 45.13
N GLU A 367 -42.00 40.13 44.09
CA GLU A 367 -42.34 41.55 43.90
C GLU A 367 -43.86 41.77 43.85
N LEU A 368 -44.58 40.98 43.05
CA LEU A 368 -46.04 41.07 42.94
C LEU A 368 -46.75 40.71 44.25
N SER A 369 -46.21 39.76 45.02
CA SER A 369 -46.75 39.41 46.34
C SER A 369 -46.57 40.55 47.34
N GLN A 370 -45.41 41.22 47.35
CA GLN A 370 -45.16 42.37 48.22
C GLN A 370 -46.11 43.53 47.88
N ILE A 371 -46.22 43.90 46.60
CA ILE A 371 -47.16 44.93 46.14
C ILE A 371 -48.61 44.57 46.49
N LEU A 372 -48.98 43.28 46.40
CA LEU A 372 -50.33 42.81 46.73
C LEU A 372 -50.61 42.92 48.23
N VAL A 373 -49.64 42.59 49.10
CA VAL A 373 -49.77 42.78 50.55
C VAL A 373 -49.97 44.26 50.88
N ASP A 374 -49.13 45.14 50.33
CA ASP A 374 -49.19 46.58 50.58
C ASP A 374 -50.50 47.21 50.08
N LYS A 375 -51.02 46.76 48.92
CA LYS A 375 -52.33 47.20 48.41
C LYS A 375 -53.50 46.61 49.20
N THR A 376 -53.38 45.40 49.73
CA THR A 376 -54.42 44.78 50.56
C THR A 376 -54.49 45.44 51.93
N THR A 377 -53.37 45.84 52.54
CA THR A 377 -53.37 46.60 53.79
C THR A 377 -53.94 48.01 53.58
N GLU A 378 -53.54 48.74 52.52
CA GLU A 378 -54.18 50.02 52.15
C GLU A 378 -55.70 49.91 52.03
N PHE A 379 -56.19 48.91 51.27
CA PHE A 379 -57.62 48.68 51.08
C PHE A 379 -58.35 48.32 52.38
N MET A 380 -57.76 47.44 53.21
CA MET A 380 -58.32 47.12 54.53
C MET A 380 -58.35 48.34 55.45
N GLU A 381 -57.33 49.19 55.45
CA GLU A 381 -57.35 50.42 56.24
C GLU A 381 -58.44 51.39 55.76
N GLU A 382 -58.64 51.53 54.44
CA GLU A 382 -59.72 52.37 53.89
C GLU A 382 -61.10 51.86 54.30
N ARG A 383 -61.36 50.55 54.20
CA ARG A 383 -62.62 49.95 54.70
C ARG A 383 -62.75 50.09 56.21
N ASN A 384 -61.66 49.99 56.98
CA ASN A 384 -61.68 50.24 58.43
C ASN A 384 -61.95 51.72 58.78
N ARG A 385 -61.53 52.68 57.95
CA ARG A 385 -61.89 54.10 58.09
C ARG A 385 -63.39 54.31 57.84
N GLU A 386 -63.93 53.72 56.77
CA GLU A 386 -65.38 53.77 56.47
C GLU A 386 -66.22 53.11 57.57
N VAL A 387 -65.84 51.92 58.04
CA VAL A 387 -66.55 51.22 59.12
C VAL A 387 -66.55 52.04 60.41
N LYS A 388 -65.48 52.77 60.73
CA LYS A 388 -65.46 53.73 61.85
C LYS A 388 -66.45 54.88 61.64
N VAL A 389 -66.42 55.55 60.48
CA VAL A 389 -67.34 56.66 60.15
C VAL A 389 -68.81 56.20 60.16
N LEU A 390 -69.11 55.00 59.66
CA LEU A 390 -70.44 54.39 59.72
C LEU A 390 -70.85 54.06 61.16
N ASN A 391 -69.95 53.52 61.98
CA ASN A 391 -70.22 53.20 63.38
C ASN A 391 -70.39 54.47 64.25
N GLU A 392 -69.65 55.54 63.96
CA GLU A 392 -69.83 56.88 64.54
C GLU A 392 -71.20 57.46 64.14
N SER A 393 -71.60 57.33 62.87
CA SER A 393 -72.92 57.75 62.38
C SER A 393 -74.06 56.95 63.04
N ILE A 394 -73.90 55.63 63.20
CA ILE A 394 -74.85 54.78 63.93
C ILE A 394 -74.93 55.21 65.41
N SER A 395 -73.80 55.54 66.03
CA SER A 395 -73.75 56.03 67.42
C SER A 395 -74.45 57.38 67.58
N GLN A 396 -74.32 58.29 66.61
CA GLN A 396 -75.08 59.55 66.56
C GLN A 396 -76.59 59.29 66.45
N LEU A 397 -77.02 58.43 65.53
CA LEU A 397 -78.44 58.06 65.36
C LEU A 397 -79.04 57.35 66.60
N ILE A 398 -78.24 56.57 67.34
CA ILE A 398 -78.65 56.00 68.64
C ILE A 398 -78.85 57.10 69.67
N ASN A 399 -77.93 58.06 69.78
CA ASN A 399 -78.06 59.20 70.70
C ASN A 399 -79.27 60.10 70.34
N GLU A 400 -79.51 60.36 69.06
CA GLU A 400 -80.69 61.10 68.58
C GLU A 400 -81.99 60.34 68.92
N LYS A 401 -82.04 59.02 68.71
CA LYS A 401 -83.15 58.16 69.13
C LYS A 401 -83.40 58.25 70.64
N GLU A 402 -82.36 58.30 71.47
CA GLU A 402 -82.51 58.45 72.92
C GLU A 402 -83.00 59.85 73.33
N GLN A 403 -82.56 60.91 72.64
CA GLN A 403 -83.07 62.27 72.81
C GLN A 403 -84.54 62.38 72.37
N ILE A 404 -84.92 61.81 71.23
CA ILE A 404 -86.33 61.70 70.80
C ILE A 404 -87.13 60.88 71.82
N GLY A 405 -86.54 59.81 72.39
CA GLY A 405 -87.16 59.02 73.45
C GLY A 405 -87.33 59.78 74.78
N SER A 406 -86.43 60.70 75.14
CA SER A 406 -86.58 61.56 76.32
C SER A 406 -87.58 62.69 76.07
N LEU A 407 -87.60 63.27 74.87
CA LEU A 407 -88.61 64.23 74.40
C LEU A 407 -90.02 63.63 74.33
N LEU A 408 -90.17 62.38 73.87
CA LEU A 408 -91.45 61.67 73.92
C LEU A 408 -91.90 61.40 75.36
N ARG A 409 -90.98 61.03 76.26
CA ARG A 409 -91.30 60.88 77.70
C ARG A 409 -91.67 62.20 78.36
N SER A 410 -91.04 63.32 78.02
CA SER A 410 -91.42 64.64 78.55
C SER A 410 -92.70 65.20 77.92
N ALA A 411 -92.99 64.90 76.65
CA ALA A 411 -94.26 65.19 76.01
C ALA A 411 -95.42 64.37 76.61
N LEU A 412 -95.21 63.09 76.92
CA LEU A 412 -96.17 62.26 77.64
C LEU A 412 -96.37 62.76 79.08
N SER A 413 -95.30 63.19 79.77
CA SER A 413 -95.38 63.83 81.09
C SER A 413 -96.23 65.12 81.04
N ARG A 414 -96.01 65.99 80.05
CA ARG A 414 -96.87 67.17 79.79
C ARG A 414 -98.30 66.84 79.33
N ARG A 415 -98.60 65.59 78.97
CA ARG A 415 -99.96 65.13 78.64
C ARG A 415 -100.70 64.57 79.86
N ALA A 416 -100.00 64.31 80.97
CA ALA A 416 -100.59 63.89 82.24
C ALA A 416 -101.08 65.06 83.12
N SER A 417 -100.92 66.32 82.67
CA SER A 417 -101.09 67.53 83.50
C SER A 417 -102.25 68.45 83.10
N VAL A 418 -103.29 67.94 82.42
CA VAL A 418 -104.56 68.67 82.20
C VAL A 418 -105.76 67.73 82.36
N ASP A 419 -106.29 67.73 83.59
CA ASP A 419 -107.59 67.29 84.10
C ASP A 419 -108.55 66.44 83.25
N LEU A 420 -108.97 65.32 83.84
CA LEU A 420 -110.36 64.89 83.82
C LEU A 420 -110.77 64.17 85.13
N SER A 421 -111.85 64.64 85.76
CA SER A 421 -112.69 63.93 86.73
C SER A 421 -112.05 63.38 88.03
N SER A 422 -111.96 64.26 89.03
CA SER A 422 -112.12 63.99 90.47
C SER A 422 -112.67 62.60 90.91
N LYS A 423 -111.91 61.86 91.75
CA LYS A 423 -112.35 61.23 93.04
C LYS A 423 -111.29 60.24 93.61
N THR A 424 -110.19 60.76 94.17
CA THR A 424 -109.16 59.93 94.87
C THR A 424 -108.39 60.69 95.96
N ASN A 425 -108.91 61.82 96.43
CA ASN A 425 -108.16 62.85 97.16
C ASN A 425 -108.01 62.64 98.69
N GLU A 426 -108.07 61.40 99.17
CA GLU A 426 -108.04 61.07 100.61
C GLU A 426 -106.95 60.05 101.00
N LEU A 427 -106.36 59.31 100.06
CA LEU A 427 -105.48 58.17 100.39
C LEU A 427 -103.97 58.48 100.52
N PHE A 428 -103.47 59.59 99.96
CA PHE A 428 -102.02 59.86 99.94
C PHE A 428 -101.53 61.16 100.60
N LYS A 429 -102.41 61.87 101.34
CA LYS A 429 -101.97 62.74 102.45
C LYS A 429 -101.29 61.97 103.60
N ILE A 430 -101.22 60.65 103.49
CA ILE A 430 -100.66 59.71 104.46
C ILE A 430 -99.22 59.27 104.08
N ALA A 431 -98.77 59.49 102.83
CA ALA A 431 -97.43 59.09 102.38
C ALA A 431 -96.39 60.23 102.33
N GLU A 432 -96.81 61.49 102.38
CA GLU A 432 -95.89 62.65 102.25
C GLU A 432 -95.03 62.89 103.51
N ASN A 433 -95.50 62.45 104.67
CA ASN A 433 -94.76 62.51 105.95
C ASN A 433 -94.08 61.17 106.32
N GLY A 434 -93.93 60.23 105.39
CA GLY A 434 -93.53 58.85 105.70
C GLY A 434 -92.03 58.51 105.58
N LEU A 435 -91.20 59.35 104.94
CA LEU A 435 -89.80 58.97 104.65
C LEU A 435 -88.77 60.12 104.69
N LYS A 436 -88.97 61.11 105.55
CA LYS A 436 -87.87 61.91 106.14
C LYS A 436 -87.42 61.39 107.51
N GLU A 437 -88.05 60.31 107.98
CA GLU A 437 -87.97 59.81 109.37
C GLU A 437 -87.42 58.37 109.46
N ALA A 438 -86.65 57.94 108.45
CA ALA A 438 -86.05 56.59 108.34
C ALA A 438 -84.53 56.67 108.05
N GLY A 439 -83.76 57.23 108.98
CA GLY A 439 -82.30 57.37 108.83
C GLY A 439 -81.52 56.12 109.24
N ILE A 440 -80.72 55.57 108.32
CA ILE A 440 -79.69 54.50 108.46
C ILE A 440 -78.93 54.43 107.12
N SER A 441 -77.69 53.95 106.97
CA SER A 441 -76.37 54.28 107.56
C SER A 441 -75.29 53.52 106.73
N TYR A 442 -73.99 53.51 107.12
CA TYR A 442 -72.82 52.88 106.43
C TYR A 442 -72.34 53.52 105.10
N LYS A 443 -71.09 53.92 104.82
CA LYS A 443 -69.79 54.11 105.55
C LYS A 443 -68.62 53.11 105.24
N PHE A 444 -67.49 53.67 104.76
CA PHE A 444 -66.14 53.08 104.49
C PHE A 444 -66.01 52.05 103.35
N SER A 445 -64.84 51.81 102.72
CA SER A 445 -63.42 52.19 103.00
C SER A 445 -62.73 52.85 101.77
N SER A 446 -61.82 53.83 101.90
CA SER A 446 -60.37 53.73 102.21
C SER A 446 -59.58 52.87 101.17
N ASN A 447 -58.41 53.24 100.62
CA ASN A 447 -57.46 54.37 100.76
C ASN A 447 -56.63 54.48 99.42
N LEU A 448 -55.56 55.26 99.15
CA LEU A 448 -54.61 56.14 99.89
C LEU A 448 -53.90 57.13 98.90
N ARG A 449 -53.15 58.13 99.41
CA ARG A 449 -51.87 58.72 98.87
C ARG A 449 -51.91 59.44 97.49
N GLU A 450 -51.83 60.77 97.33
CA GLU A 450 -51.15 61.91 98.03
C GLU A 450 -49.61 61.87 98.00
N GLY A 451 -48.85 62.83 97.48
CA GLY A 451 -49.14 64.09 96.75
C GLY A 451 -47.84 64.45 95.97
N LYS A 452 -47.44 65.67 95.60
CA LYS A 452 -47.90 67.06 95.68
C LYS A 452 -46.71 67.86 95.14
N VAL A 453 -46.91 68.70 94.12
CA VAL A 453 -45.88 69.61 93.56
C VAL A 453 -45.52 70.70 94.59
N PRO A 454 -44.23 71.04 94.78
CA PRO A 454 -43.75 72.35 94.29
C PRO A 454 -42.30 72.35 93.75
N ALA A 455 -41.96 73.35 92.95
CA ALA A 455 -40.59 73.81 92.73
C ALA A 455 -40.24 74.94 93.71
N SER A 456 -38.95 75.17 93.99
CA SER A 456 -38.31 76.51 94.03
C SER A 456 -36.87 76.44 94.56
N ASP A 457 -35.91 76.87 93.75
CA ASP A 457 -34.69 77.65 94.06
C ASP A 457 -33.77 77.40 95.27
N ASN A 458 -32.48 77.32 94.91
CA ASN A 458 -31.34 78.12 95.39
C ASN A 458 -30.27 77.56 96.37
N VAL A 459 -29.04 77.56 95.81
CA VAL A 459 -27.74 77.95 96.42
C VAL A 459 -26.98 76.89 97.26
N VAL A 460 -26.05 76.24 96.56
CA VAL A 460 -24.61 76.07 96.89
C VAL A 460 -24.23 75.77 98.35
N SER A 461 -23.72 74.56 98.60
CA SER A 461 -22.29 74.35 98.91
C SER A 461 -21.92 72.87 99.03
N ALA A 462 -20.67 72.54 98.67
CA ALA A 462 -19.95 71.29 98.99
C ALA A 462 -20.65 69.95 98.67
N ASP A 463 -20.39 69.44 97.46
CA ASP A 463 -19.75 68.12 97.27
C ASP A 463 -19.19 68.01 95.83
N THR A 464 -18.22 68.89 95.52
CA THR A 464 -17.53 68.90 94.21
C THR A 464 -16.69 67.64 93.96
N GLU A 465 -16.44 66.82 94.99
CA GLU A 465 -15.70 65.57 94.85
C GLU A 465 -16.57 64.47 94.20
N ASP A 466 -17.85 64.32 94.58
CA ASP A 466 -18.73 63.29 94.03
C ASP A 466 -19.09 63.54 92.54
N GLU A 467 -19.25 64.79 92.12
CA GLU A 467 -19.38 65.14 90.69
C GLU A 467 -18.10 64.83 89.90
N ILE A 468 -16.92 65.05 90.50
CA ILE A 468 -15.63 64.70 89.88
C ILE A 468 -15.43 63.18 89.84
N TYR A 469 -15.79 62.43 90.89
CA TYR A 469 -15.67 60.96 90.91
C TYR A 469 -16.66 60.29 89.95
N THR A 470 -17.89 60.79 89.84
CA THR A 470 -18.87 60.26 88.86
C THR A 470 -18.48 60.58 87.43
N LEU A 471 -17.99 61.80 87.14
CA LEU A 471 -17.45 62.17 85.83
C LEU A 471 -16.19 61.35 85.49
N ALA A 472 -15.28 61.16 86.45
CA ALA A 472 -14.09 60.34 86.27
C ALA A 472 -14.44 58.87 86.01
N GLY A 473 -15.42 58.29 86.72
CA GLY A 473 -15.90 56.93 86.46
C GLY A 473 -16.57 56.76 85.10
N ALA A 474 -17.32 57.77 84.63
CA ALA A 474 -17.87 57.78 83.28
C ALA A 474 -16.75 57.86 82.21
N LEU A 475 -15.75 58.70 82.43
CA LEU A 475 -14.61 58.88 81.52
C LEU A 475 -13.70 57.64 81.51
N GLU A 476 -13.49 56.99 82.66
CA GLU A 476 -12.79 55.71 82.77
C GLU A 476 -13.54 54.58 82.04
N ASN A 477 -14.87 54.55 82.10
CA ASN A 477 -15.69 53.59 81.34
C ASN A 477 -15.62 53.86 79.83
N ILE A 478 -15.59 55.11 79.38
CA ILE A 478 -15.37 55.46 77.97
C ILE A 478 -13.96 55.06 77.51
N ILE A 479 -12.94 55.24 78.35
CA ILE A 479 -11.58 54.76 78.08
C ILE A 479 -11.54 53.23 77.99
N LYS A 480 -12.20 52.50 78.90
CA LYS A 480 -12.29 51.03 78.83
C LYS A 480 -13.03 50.54 77.58
N GLN A 481 -14.15 51.19 77.23
CA GLN A 481 -14.92 50.84 76.03
C GLN A 481 -14.11 51.06 74.75
N SER A 482 -13.46 52.21 74.62
CA SER A 482 -12.59 52.50 73.47
C SER A 482 -11.31 51.65 73.45
N GLN A 483 -10.79 51.22 74.61
CA GLN A 483 -9.71 50.22 74.66
C GLN A 483 -10.15 48.85 74.16
N LEU A 484 -11.37 48.40 74.49
CA LEU A 484 -11.94 47.16 73.95
C LEU A 484 -12.18 47.26 72.44
N GLU A 485 -12.76 48.37 71.97
CA GLU A 485 -12.96 48.65 70.54
C GLU A 485 -11.62 48.69 69.77
N ILE A 486 -10.57 49.28 70.34
CA ILE A 486 -9.21 49.27 69.77
C ILE A 486 -8.61 47.84 69.72
N ILE A 487 -8.99 46.95 70.64
CA ILE A 487 -8.57 45.53 70.62
C ILE A 487 -9.35 44.77 69.53
N GLU A 488 -10.67 44.93 69.47
CA GLU A 488 -11.55 44.29 68.48
C GLU A 488 -11.16 44.72 67.04
N LEU A 489 -10.95 46.02 66.82
CA LEU A 489 -10.45 46.52 65.54
C LEU A 489 -9.06 45.96 65.19
N LYS A 490 -8.15 45.82 66.16
CA LYS A 490 -6.84 45.17 65.91
C LYS A 490 -6.97 43.69 65.53
N HIS A 491 -7.90 42.96 66.15
CA HIS A 491 -8.18 41.57 65.79
C HIS A 491 -8.72 41.48 64.36
N SER A 492 -9.73 42.26 64.00
CA SER A 492 -10.29 42.27 62.63
C SER A 492 -9.26 42.65 61.56
N VAL A 493 -8.34 43.57 61.85
CA VAL A 493 -7.24 43.95 60.95
C VAL A 493 -6.22 42.82 60.80
N GLU A 494 -5.96 42.04 61.84
CA GLU A 494 -5.06 40.87 61.75
C GLU A 494 -5.72 39.69 61.04
N GLU A 495 -7.02 39.46 61.27
CA GLU A 495 -7.83 38.49 60.52
C GLU A 495 -7.78 38.82 59.01
N LEU A 496 -8.09 40.06 58.62
CA LEU A 496 -7.98 40.54 57.23
C LEU A 496 -6.55 40.41 56.65
N ARG A 497 -5.50 40.58 57.46
CA ARG A 497 -4.11 40.27 57.03
C ARG A 497 -3.91 38.80 56.76
N THR A 498 -4.41 37.91 57.63
CA THR A 498 -4.28 36.47 57.42
C THR A 498 -5.05 36.00 56.19
N GLU A 499 -6.28 36.47 55.98
CA GLU A 499 -7.09 36.23 54.79
C GLU A 499 -6.39 36.75 53.52
N SER A 500 -5.90 37.99 53.53
CA SER A 500 -5.12 38.55 52.42
C SER A 500 -3.86 37.72 52.13
N SER A 501 -3.18 37.19 53.16
CA SER A 501 -2.02 36.32 52.98
C SER A 501 -2.38 34.95 52.38
N LEU A 502 -3.58 34.44 52.65
CA LEU A 502 -4.09 33.18 52.09
C LEU A 502 -4.53 33.37 50.64
N LEU A 503 -5.24 34.46 50.34
CA LEU A 503 -5.62 34.83 48.99
C LEU A 503 -4.39 35.05 48.10
N ASN A 504 -3.37 35.77 48.59
CA ASN A 504 -2.12 35.95 47.88
C ASN A 504 -1.40 34.62 47.59
N LYS A 505 -1.35 33.68 48.56
CA LYS A 505 -0.80 32.33 48.33
C LYS A 505 -1.60 31.55 47.26
N HIS A 506 -2.91 31.73 47.19
CA HIS A 506 -3.73 31.10 46.15
C HIS A 506 -3.47 31.70 44.77
N VAL A 507 -3.38 33.03 44.65
CA VAL A 507 -3.01 33.71 43.40
C VAL A 507 -1.59 33.33 42.96
N GLU A 508 -0.64 33.23 43.88
CA GLU A 508 0.71 32.73 43.59
C GLU A 508 0.73 31.27 43.11
N ALA A 509 -0.15 30.41 43.64
CA ALA A 509 -0.27 29.03 43.19
C ALA A 509 -0.86 28.98 41.77
N GLN A 510 -1.96 29.69 41.52
CA GLN A 510 -2.56 29.80 40.19
C GLN A 510 -1.60 30.38 39.16
N ALA A 511 -0.78 31.38 39.51
CA ALA A 511 0.25 31.92 38.64
C ALA A 511 1.34 30.89 38.27
N LYS A 512 1.72 30.02 39.21
CA LYS A 512 2.68 28.93 39.01
C LYS A 512 2.09 27.77 38.20
N GLU A 513 0.79 27.52 38.30
CA GLU A 513 0.08 26.56 37.44
C GLU A 513 -0.06 27.12 36.01
N LEU A 514 -0.46 28.39 35.85
CA LEU A 514 -0.57 29.04 34.55
C LEU A 514 0.77 29.12 33.80
N SER A 515 1.90 29.34 34.49
CA SER A 515 3.22 29.31 33.83
C SER A 515 3.63 27.90 33.39
N GLN A 516 3.29 26.86 34.16
CA GLN A 516 3.48 25.46 33.75
C GLN A 516 2.60 25.08 32.55
N TRP A 517 1.34 25.50 32.55
CA TRP A 517 0.44 25.32 31.40
C TRP A 517 0.97 26.05 30.15
N LYS A 518 1.47 27.28 30.30
CA LYS A 518 2.09 28.04 29.19
C LYS A 518 3.29 27.30 28.61
N GLN A 519 4.26 26.89 29.45
CA GLN A 519 5.42 26.11 28.97
C GLN A 519 4.97 24.82 28.28
N ARG A 520 3.94 24.15 28.79
CA ARG A 520 3.40 22.92 28.19
C ARG A 520 2.73 23.15 26.83
N VAL A 521 2.16 24.33 26.58
CA VAL A 521 1.64 24.74 25.27
C VAL A 521 2.80 25.05 24.31
N GLU A 522 3.79 25.84 24.73
CA GLU A 522 4.99 26.13 23.92
C GLU A 522 5.72 24.82 23.53
N GLU A 523 5.86 23.88 24.46
CA GLU A 523 6.38 22.53 24.21
C GLU A 523 5.52 21.68 23.25
N LEU A 524 4.23 21.98 23.07
CA LEU A 524 3.36 21.29 22.11
C LEU A 524 3.41 21.96 20.74
N GLU A 525 3.47 23.29 20.67
CA GLU A 525 3.64 24.06 19.44
C GLU A 525 4.96 23.71 18.73
N GLU A 526 6.07 23.54 19.47
CA GLU A 526 7.34 23.05 18.90
C GLU A 526 7.23 21.63 18.34
N LYS A 527 6.45 20.75 18.99
CA LYS A 527 6.23 19.37 18.55
C LYS A 527 5.30 19.30 17.34
N GLU A 528 4.29 20.17 17.26
CA GLU A 528 3.43 20.32 16.09
C GLU A 528 4.23 20.85 14.90
N LYS A 529 5.03 21.92 15.09
CA LYS A 529 5.88 22.48 14.05
C LYS A 529 6.86 21.45 13.47
N THR A 530 7.56 20.72 14.35
CA THR A 530 8.49 19.67 13.90
C THR A 530 7.77 18.45 13.30
N ALA A 531 6.56 18.12 13.74
CA ALA A 531 5.74 17.10 13.07
C ALA A 531 5.32 17.55 11.66
N ASN A 532 4.91 18.80 11.48
CA ASN A 532 4.54 19.37 10.18
C ASN A 532 5.76 19.41 9.23
N GLU A 533 6.92 19.85 9.69
CA GLU A 533 8.18 19.82 8.91
C GLU A 533 8.55 18.40 8.45
N ASN A 534 8.34 17.38 9.30
CA ASN A 534 8.54 15.97 8.93
C ASN A 534 7.49 15.47 7.91
N VAL A 535 6.22 15.89 8.05
CA VAL A 535 5.15 15.53 7.10
C VAL A 535 5.37 16.18 5.74
N GLU A 536 5.81 17.43 5.69
CA GLU A 536 6.19 18.12 4.44
C GLU A 536 7.37 17.40 3.76
N GLY A 537 8.38 16.98 4.51
CA GLY A 537 9.48 16.15 3.98
C GLY A 537 8.99 14.83 3.37
N LEU A 538 8.16 14.07 4.09
CA LEU A 538 7.58 12.82 3.60
C LEU A 538 6.69 13.01 2.36
N LEU A 539 5.97 14.13 2.25
CA LEU A 539 5.17 14.46 1.07
C LEU A 539 6.04 14.74 -0.17
N LEU A 540 7.22 15.35 0.00
CA LEU A 540 8.19 15.54 -1.07
C LEU A 540 8.81 14.21 -1.53
N ASP A 541 9.17 13.34 -0.58
CA ASP A 541 9.70 12.00 -0.88
C ASP A 541 8.66 11.12 -1.60
N ILE A 542 7.38 11.19 -1.19
CA ILE A 542 6.27 10.51 -1.87
C ILE A 542 6.12 11.03 -3.31
N ALA A 543 6.12 12.35 -3.52
CA ALA A 543 6.01 12.94 -4.86
C ALA A 543 7.18 12.53 -5.78
N ALA A 544 8.41 12.48 -5.24
CA ALA A 544 9.58 12.00 -5.97
C ALA A 544 9.46 10.51 -6.35
N ALA A 545 8.94 9.67 -5.44
CA ALA A 545 8.68 8.26 -5.71
C ALA A 545 7.55 8.05 -6.75
N GLU A 546 6.49 8.86 -6.72
CA GLU A 546 5.41 8.82 -7.72
C GLU A 546 5.90 9.24 -9.12
N GLU A 547 6.78 10.24 -9.20
CA GLU A 547 7.49 10.58 -10.44
C GLU A 547 8.36 9.42 -10.94
N GLU A 548 9.14 8.78 -10.06
CA GLU A 548 10.00 7.65 -10.45
C GLU A 548 9.17 6.45 -10.92
N ILE A 549 8.12 6.06 -10.18
CA ILE A 549 7.16 5.01 -10.59
C ILE A 549 6.56 5.34 -11.96
N SER A 550 6.23 6.61 -12.22
CA SER A 550 5.72 7.05 -13.52
C SER A 550 6.76 6.90 -14.64
N ARG A 551 8.03 7.23 -14.38
CA ARG A 551 9.15 7.02 -15.33
C ARG A 551 9.33 5.53 -15.65
N TRP A 552 9.46 4.66 -14.63
CA TRP A 552 9.57 3.21 -14.82
C TRP A 552 8.38 2.63 -15.59
N LYS A 553 7.15 3.07 -15.29
CA LYS A 553 5.93 2.67 -16.02
C LYS A 553 5.98 3.07 -17.50
N THR A 554 6.49 4.26 -17.84
CA THR A 554 6.65 4.66 -19.25
C THR A 554 7.74 3.86 -19.96
N ALA A 555 8.86 3.55 -19.29
CA ALA A 555 9.91 2.72 -19.85
C ALA A 555 9.43 1.29 -20.14
N ALA A 556 8.76 0.65 -19.16
CA ALA A 556 8.21 -0.69 -19.32
C ALA A 556 7.14 -0.77 -20.43
N GLN A 557 6.33 0.29 -20.62
CA GLN A 557 5.38 0.37 -21.74
C GLN A 557 6.11 0.45 -23.10
N GLN A 558 7.18 1.23 -23.20
CA GLN A 558 7.99 1.33 -24.43
C GLN A 558 8.71 0.00 -24.73
N GLU A 559 9.21 -0.70 -23.72
CA GLU A 559 9.78 -2.05 -23.88
C GLU A 559 8.72 -3.07 -24.34
N ALA A 560 7.52 -3.04 -23.75
CA ALA A 560 6.42 -3.90 -24.17
C ALA A 560 5.95 -3.64 -25.62
N ASP A 561 5.91 -2.37 -26.05
CA ASP A 561 5.48 -2.01 -27.42
C ASP A 561 6.58 -2.26 -28.47
N THR A 562 7.85 -2.07 -28.12
CA THR A 562 8.97 -2.49 -28.99
C THR A 562 9.06 -4.02 -29.08
N GLY A 563 8.79 -4.74 -27.99
CA GLY A 563 8.64 -6.21 -27.99
C GLY A 563 7.55 -6.69 -28.95
N LYS A 564 6.35 -6.11 -28.91
CA LYS A 564 5.26 -6.41 -29.86
C LYS A 564 5.65 -6.14 -31.32
N ALA A 565 6.37 -5.05 -31.59
CA ALA A 565 6.83 -4.73 -32.95
C ALA A 565 7.85 -5.77 -33.47
N VAL A 566 8.71 -6.29 -32.59
CA VAL A 566 9.63 -7.39 -32.90
C VAL A 566 8.88 -8.71 -33.11
N GLU A 567 7.89 -9.03 -32.27
CA GLU A 567 7.01 -10.20 -32.43
C GLU A 567 6.27 -10.17 -33.78
N GLN A 568 5.65 -9.04 -34.14
CA GLN A 568 4.97 -8.86 -35.43
C GLN A 568 5.92 -9.07 -36.61
N LYS A 569 7.17 -8.60 -36.52
CA LYS A 569 8.19 -8.84 -37.54
C LYS A 569 8.53 -10.32 -37.67
N TYR A 570 8.71 -11.05 -36.56
CA TYR A 570 8.96 -12.49 -36.60
C TYR A 570 7.74 -13.28 -37.11
N MET A 571 6.51 -12.89 -36.75
CA MET A 571 5.29 -13.48 -37.31
C MET A 571 5.20 -13.28 -38.84
N GLY A 572 5.58 -12.10 -39.33
CA GLY A 572 5.73 -11.85 -40.77
C GLY A 572 6.74 -12.79 -41.43
N GLN A 573 7.96 -12.89 -40.86
CA GLN A 573 9.00 -13.80 -41.36
C GLN A 573 8.58 -15.28 -41.33
N LEU A 574 7.89 -15.73 -40.27
CA LEU A 574 7.35 -17.08 -40.15
C LEU A 574 6.24 -17.35 -41.18
N SER A 575 5.44 -16.35 -41.54
CA SER A 575 4.42 -16.50 -42.59
C SER A 575 5.05 -16.64 -43.99
N ALA A 576 6.07 -15.84 -44.30
CA ALA A 576 6.82 -15.94 -45.55
C ALA A 576 7.55 -17.28 -45.67
N ALA A 577 8.30 -17.69 -44.63
CA ALA A 577 9.01 -18.97 -44.62
C ALA A 577 8.07 -20.19 -44.72
N ARG A 578 6.85 -20.10 -44.19
CA ARG A 578 5.81 -21.13 -44.40
C ARG A 578 5.34 -21.18 -45.85
N GLN A 579 5.07 -20.02 -46.46
CA GLN A 579 4.70 -19.94 -47.87
C GLN A 579 5.81 -20.51 -48.78
N GLU A 580 7.07 -20.12 -48.58
CA GLU A 580 8.22 -20.65 -49.33
C GLU A 580 8.35 -22.18 -49.19
N VAL A 581 8.10 -22.73 -47.99
CA VAL A 581 8.10 -24.18 -47.74
C VAL A 581 6.93 -24.88 -48.42
N ASP A 582 5.74 -24.28 -48.49
CA ASP A 582 4.58 -24.88 -49.16
C ASP A 582 4.68 -24.78 -50.69
N GLU A 583 5.24 -23.68 -51.22
CA GLU A 583 5.62 -23.56 -52.64
C GLU A 583 6.69 -24.59 -53.02
N ALA A 584 7.71 -24.80 -52.18
CA ALA A 584 8.74 -25.81 -52.41
C ALA A 584 8.18 -27.25 -52.38
N LYS A 585 7.22 -27.56 -51.49
CA LYS A 585 6.50 -28.85 -51.52
C LYS A 585 5.73 -29.04 -52.82
N GLN A 586 5.01 -28.03 -53.29
CA GLN A 586 4.24 -28.11 -54.52
C GLN A 586 5.16 -28.33 -55.74
N ALA A 587 6.27 -27.59 -55.81
CA ALA A 587 7.30 -27.79 -56.84
C ALA A 587 7.94 -29.19 -56.78
N ALA A 588 8.14 -29.75 -55.58
CA ALA A 588 8.63 -31.11 -55.39
C ALA A 588 7.63 -32.15 -55.90
N ILE A 589 6.34 -32.05 -55.53
CA ILE A 589 5.26 -32.94 -55.99
C ILE A 589 5.13 -32.90 -57.52
N GLU A 590 5.18 -31.71 -58.11
CA GLU A 590 5.22 -31.55 -59.56
C GLU A 590 6.44 -32.24 -60.20
N SER A 591 7.62 -32.15 -59.57
CA SER A 591 8.83 -32.81 -60.06
C SER A 591 8.73 -34.34 -59.97
N GLU A 592 8.12 -34.87 -58.90
CA GLU A 592 7.86 -36.29 -58.69
C GLU A 592 6.89 -36.84 -59.76
N ASN A 593 5.80 -36.11 -60.05
CA ASN A 593 4.86 -36.48 -61.11
C ASN A 593 5.53 -36.43 -62.50
N LYS A 594 6.40 -35.43 -62.75
CA LYS A 594 7.22 -35.34 -63.98
C LYS A 594 8.29 -36.45 -64.07
N LEU A 595 8.67 -37.09 -62.96
CA LEU A 595 9.53 -38.27 -62.94
C LEU A 595 8.73 -39.55 -63.17
N LYS A 596 7.59 -39.75 -62.50
CA LYS A 596 6.68 -40.90 -62.70
C LYS A 596 6.26 -41.04 -64.17
N PHE A 597 5.83 -39.94 -64.80
CA PHE A 597 5.49 -39.94 -66.23
C PHE A 597 6.67 -40.38 -67.13
N LYS A 598 7.92 -40.03 -66.78
CA LYS A 598 9.12 -40.47 -67.52
C LYS A 598 9.44 -41.94 -67.26
N GLU A 599 9.23 -42.43 -66.04
CA GLU A 599 9.39 -43.82 -65.66
C GLU A 599 8.36 -44.72 -66.36
N GLU A 600 7.08 -44.31 -66.38
CA GLU A 600 6.00 -44.95 -67.15
C GLU A 600 6.32 -44.96 -68.65
N THR A 601 6.76 -43.83 -69.21
CA THR A 601 7.18 -43.73 -70.62
C THR A 601 8.36 -44.67 -70.92
N ALA A 602 9.34 -44.77 -70.02
CA ALA A 602 10.47 -45.68 -70.17
C ALA A 602 10.05 -47.15 -70.05
N ALA A 603 9.16 -47.49 -69.11
CA ALA A 603 8.59 -48.82 -68.96
C ALA A 603 7.79 -49.25 -70.19
N ALA A 604 6.97 -48.35 -70.74
CA ALA A 604 6.24 -48.58 -71.99
C ALA A 604 7.21 -48.79 -73.19
N ALA A 605 8.27 -47.99 -73.29
CA ALA A 605 9.29 -48.15 -74.32
C ALA A 605 10.06 -49.47 -74.19
N MET A 606 10.37 -49.91 -72.97
CA MET A 606 10.98 -51.24 -72.72
C MET A 606 10.02 -52.37 -73.08
N ALA A 607 8.75 -52.30 -72.66
CA ALA A 607 7.74 -53.30 -73.02
C ALA A 607 7.52 -53.39 -74.54
N ALA A 608 7.49 -52.27 -75.24
CA ALA A 608 7.41 -52.21 -76.70
C ALA A 608 8.65 -52.82 -77.38
N ARG A 609 9.85 -52.56 -76.87
CA ARG A 609 11.10 -53.19 -77.33
C ARG A 609 11.06 -54.71 -77.13
N ASP A 610 10.64 -55.19 -75.96
CA ASP A 610 10.57 -56.61 -75.66
C ASP A 610 9.52 -57.34 -76.51
N ALA A 611 8.39 -56.68 -76.80
CA ALA A 611 7.39 -57.18 -77.75
C ALA A 611 7.97 -57.26 -79.18
N ALA A 612 8.74 -56.25 -79.62
CA ALA A 612 9.41 -56.25 -80.91
C ALA A 612 10.48 -57.34 -81.03
N ILE A 613 11.27 -57.58 -79.97
CA ILE A 613 12.26 -58.69 -79.91
C ILE A 613 11.55 -60.03 -80.02
N LYS A 614 10.51 -60.29 -79.22
CA LYS A 614 9.71 -61.53 -79.30
C LYS A 614 9.08 -61.73 -80.69
N SER A 615 8.62 -60.65 -81.32
CA SER A 615 8.09 -60.69 -82.69
C SER A 615 9.17 -61.02 -83.73
N LEU A 616 10.41 -60.57 -83.53
CA LEU A 616 11.55 -60.88 -84.39
C LEU A 616 11.99 -62.35 -84.22
N GLU A 617 12.11 -62.83 -82.98
CA GLU A 617 12.42 -64.24 -82.67
C GLU A 617 11.39 -65.19 -83.28
N LEU A 618 10.09 -64.86 -83.21
CA LEU A 618 9.02 -65.62 -83.86
C LEU A 618 9.11 -65.58 -85.40
N ALA A 619 9.56 -64.46 -85.98
CA ALA A 619 9.78 -64.35 -87.42
C ALA A 619 10.99 -65.19 -87.88
N ASP A 620 12.11 -65.14 -87.15
CA ASP A 620 13.31 -65.94 -87.43
C ASP A 620 13.05 -67.44 -87.27
N LEU A 621 12.30 -67.85 -86.25
CA LEU A 621 11.89 -69.25 -86.03
C LEU A 621 10.87 -69.73 -87.07
N ARG A 622 10.05 -68.83 -87.63
CA ARG A 622 9.23 -69.14 -88.82
C ARG A 622 10.11 -69.25 -90.07
N ALA A 623 11.14 -68.42 -90.21
CA ALA A 623 12.07 -68.44 -91.33
C ALA A 623 13.04 -69.64 -91.30
N SER A 624 13.44 -70.16 -90.14
CA SER A 624 14.19 -71.42 -90.04
C SER A 624 13.33 -72.60 -90.47
N ARG A 625 12.12 -72.75 -89.93
CA ARG A 625 11.17 -73.80 -90.34
C ARG A 625 10.83 -73.76 -91.84
N LEU A 626 10.75 -72.58 -92.44
CA LEU A 626 10.56 -72.43 -93.89
C LEU A 626 11.80 -72.84 -94.68
N ARG A 627 13.02 -72.53 -94.20
CA ARG A 627 14.28 -73.01 -94.81
C ARG A 627 14.40 -74.53 -94.71
N GLU A 628 14.22 -75.11 -93.53
CA GLU A 628 14.17 -76.57 -93.30
C GLU A 628 13.18 -77.26 -94.24
N ARG A 629 12.00 -76.65 -94.48
CA ARG A 629 11.00 -77.21 -95.39
C ARG A 629 11.39 -77.07 -96.87
N VAL A 630 12.06 -76.00 -97.26
CA VAL A 630 12.60 -75.82 -98.62
C VAL A 630 13.78 -76.77 -98.87
N GLU A 631 14.65 -76.96 -97.88
CA GLU A 631 15.77 -77.92 -97.92
C GLU A 631 15.25 -79.36 -98.06
N GLU A 632 14.24 -79.77 -97.28
CA GLU A 632 13.61 -81.09 -97.43
C GLU A 632 12.90 -81.27 -98.77
N LEU A 633 12.23 -80.24 -99.30
CA LEU A 633 11.63 -80.28 -100.65
C LEU A 633 12.69 -80.35 -101.76
N THR A 634 13.85 -79.71 -101.56
CA THR A 634 15.00 -79.79 -102.48
C THR A 634 15.62 -81.18 -102.44
N ARG A 635 15.81 -81.74 -101.25
CA ARG A 635 16.26 -83.12 -101.03
C ARG A 635 15.32 -84.14 -101.69
N GLN A 636 14.01 -83.92 -101.63
CA GLN A 636 13.00 -84.75 -102.32
C GLN A 636 13.05 -84.60 -103.85
N LEU A 637 13.40 -83.42 -104.38
CA LEU A 637 13.65 -83.24 -105.82
C LEU A 637 14.93 -84.00 -106.26
N GLU A 638 16.00 -83.91 -105.49
CA GLU A 638 17.26 -84.64 -105.74
C GLU A 638 17.06 -86.18 -105.63
N GLU A 639 16.26 -86.66 -104.68
CA GLU A 639 15.86 -88.07 -104.58
C GLU A 639 15.00 -88.54 -105.77
N LEU A 640 14.14 -87.68 -106.32
CA LEU A 640 13.34 -88.01 -107.50
C LEU A 640 14.18 -88.04 -108.78
N ASP A 641 15.11 -87.10 -108.95
CA ASP A 641 15.99 -87.02 -110.12
C ASP A 641 17.01 -88.18 -110.11
N SER A 642 17.63 -88.47 -108.96
CA SER A 642 18.56 -89.60 -108.80
C SER A 642 17.89 -90.98 -108.89
N ARG A 643 16.59 -91.09 -108.56
CA ARG A 643 15.79 -92.31 -108.77
C ARG A 643 15.21 -92.42 -110.20
N GLY A 644 15.38 -91.40 -111.04
CA GLY A 644 14.74 -91.23 -112.34
C GLY A 644 15.36 -91.94 -113.55
N THR A 645 16.25 -92.92 -113.38
CA THR A 645 17.09 -93.47 -114.47
C THR A 645 16.95 -94.96 -114.80
N PHE A 646 15.72 -95.52 -114.77
CA PHE A 646 15.44 -96.77 -115.50
C PHE A 646 14.17 -96.73 -116.37
N THR A 647 14.38 -96.95 -117.68
CA THR A 647 13.41 -97.32 -118.74
C THR A 647 12.22 -96.40 -119.03
N SER A 648 12.45 -95.45 -119.94
CA SER A 648 11.67 -95.17 -121.18
C SER A 648 10.17 -95.54 -121.26
N GLY A 649 9.32 -94.56 -121.60
CA GLY A 649 8.09 -94.84 -122.37
C GLY A 649 6.86 -93.94 -122.13
N LEU A 650 6.70 -92.91 -122.97
CA LEU A 650 5.40 -92.35 -123.44
C LEU A 650 4.23 -92.22 -122.43
N THR A 651 3.95 -91.01 -121.93
CA THR A 651 2.62 -90.36 -122.07
C THR A 651 2.62 -88.87 -121.67
N ARG A 652 1.65 -88.12 -122.21
CA ARG A 652 1.33 -86.72 -121.84
C ARG A 652 -0.19 -86.65 -121.66
N PRO A 653 -0.72 -86.12 -120.54
CA PRO A 653 -1.56 -84.92 -120.71
C PRO A 653 -1.61 -83.94 -119.51
N ARG A 654 -1.81 -82.66 -119.87
CA ARG A 654 -2.61 -81.60 -119.20
C ARG A 654 -2.32 -81.19 -117.73
N TYR A 655 -1.96 -79.91 -117.61
CA TYR A 655 -2.43 -78.89 -116.66
C TYR A 655 -3.16 -79.32 -115.36
N MET A 656 -2.68 -78.77 -114.23
CA MET A 656 -3.56 -78.11 -113.28
C MET A 656 -2.96 -76.78 -112.80
N CYS A 657 -3.81 -75.79 -112.60
CA CYS A 657 -3.48 -74.50 -112.01
C CYS A 657 -3.49 -74.58 -110.48
N TRP A 658 -2.70 -73.72 -109.81
CA TRP A 658 -2.92 -73.38 -108.39
C TRP A 658 -2.90 -71.84 -108.23
N PRO A 659 -3.74 -71.23 -107.36
CA PRO A 659 -4.21 -69.86 -107.60
C PRO A 659 -3.45 -68.76 -106.85
N TRP A 660 -3.38 -67.58 -107.48
CA TRP A 660 -2.86 -66.32 -106.94
C TRP A 660 -3.83 -65.63 -105.95
N GLN A 661 -4.39 -66.38 -104.98
CA GLN A 661 -5.41 -65.88 -104.04
C GLN A 661 -4.96 -65.84 -102.56
N TRP A 662 -3.64 -65.92 -102.30
CA TRP A 662 -3.07 -65.91 -100.94
C TRP A 662 -2.10 -64.74 -100.67
N LEU A 663 -1.95 -63.81 -101.62
CA LEU A 663 -1.32 -62.51 -101.41
C LEU A 663 -2.43 -61.45 -101.44
N GLY A 664 -2.94 -61.09 -100.26
CA GLY A 664 -4.05 -60.14 -100.10
C GLY A 664 -3.64 -58.70 -100.40
N ILE A 665 -3.56 -58.36 -101.70
CA ILE A 665 -3.24 -57.03 -102.21
C ILE A 665 -4.43 -56.54 -103.04
N ASP A 666 -5.53 -56.18 -102.37
CA ASP A 666 -6.64 -55.45 -103.00
C ASP A 666 -6.27 -53.96 -103.10
N PHE A 667 -6.02 -53.50 -104.31
CA PHE A 667 -5.62 -52.11 -104.57
C PHE A 667 -6.85 -51.23 -104.88
N VAL A 668 -7.39 -50.59 -103.82
CA VAL A 668 -8.20 -49.35 -103.86
C VAL A 668 -9.41 -49.32 -104.84
N GLY A 669 -10.65 -49.59 -104.35
CA GLY A 669 -11.83 -49.75 -105.24
C GLY A 669 -13.25 -49.33 -104.79
N SER A 670 -13.46 -48.71 -103.62
CA SER A 670 -14.69 -47.95 -103.23
C SER A 670 -16.11 -48.59 -103.25
N ARG A 671 -16.57 -49.04 -102.06
CA ARG A 671 -17.97 -48.93 -101.51
C ARG A 671 -19.16 -49.66 -102.20
N PRO A 672 -20.34 -49.81 -101.55
CA PRO A 672 -20.72 -49.50 -100.14
C PRO A 672 -21.45 -50.64 -99.36
N ALA A 673 -21.77 -50.34 -98.09
CA ALA A 673 -22.96 -50.78 -97.30
C ALA A 673 -22.93 -52.05 -96.40
N GLU A 674 -23.21 -51.77 -95.12
CA GLU A 674 -24.10 -52.49 -94.16
C GLU A 674 -23.72 -53.85 -93.52
N THR A 675 -23.48 -53.78 -92.19
CA THR A 675 -23.96 -54.71 -91.13
C THR A 675 -23.34 -56.12 -91.00
N ARG A 676 -23.17 -56.72 -89.80
CA ARG A 676 -23.36 -56.30 -88.39
C ARG A 676 -22.84 -57.39 -87.43
N GLU A 677 -22.14 -57.01 -86.34
CA GLU A 677 -21.84 -57.81 -85.10
C GLU A 677 -21.02 -59.13 -85.28
N ASP A 678 -20.28 -59.66 -84.28
CA ASP A 678 -20.10 -59.23 -82.87
C ASP A 678 -18.75 -59.67 -82.23
N SER A 679 -18.60 -59.38 -80.92
CA SER A 679 -17.68 -59.95 -79.91
C SER A 679 -16.21 -59.48 -79.86
N ALA A 680 -16.03 -58.27 -79.31
CA ALA A 680 -15.23 -57.97 -78.12
C ALA A 680 -13.86 -58.65 -77.87
N ASN A 681 -12.84 -57.82 -77.59
CA ASN A 681 -12.48 -57.62 -76.17
C ASN A 681 -11.86 -56.23 -75.93
N GLU A 682 -12.13 -55.64 -74.77
CA GLU A 682 -11.81 -54.25 -74.43
C GLU A 682 -10.57 -54.14 -73.54
N MET A 683 -9.85 -53.02 -73.64
CA MET A 683 -9.51 -52.21 -72.46
C MET A 683 -9.07 -50.82 -72.90
N GLU A 684 -9.91 -49.83 -72.59
CA GLU A 684 -9.55 -48.42 -72.64
C GLU A 684 -8.69 -48.08 -71.40
N LEU A 685 -7.75 -47.14 -71.53
CA LEU A 685 -7.17 -46.46 -70.38
C LEU A 685 -7.45 -44.96 -70.53
N SER A 686 -8.28 -44.46 -69.63
CA SER A 686 -8.83 -43.12 -69.64
C SER A 686 -7.87 -42.07 -69.09
N GLU A 687 -8.08 -40.82 -69.51
CA GLU A 687 -7.50 -39.62 -68.92
C GLU A 687 -7.88 -39.48 -67.42
N PRO A 688 -7.04 -38.77 -66.63
CA PRO A 688 -7.50 -38.01 -65.48
C PRO A 688 -7.44 -36.50 -65.74
N LEU A 689 -8.51 -35.79 -65.38
CA LEU A 689 -8.54 -34.34 -65.25
C LEU A 689 -8.26 -33.94 -63.79
N LEU A 690 -7.50 -32.84 -63.62
CA LEU A 690 -7.33 -32.03 -62.40
C LEU A 690 -6.89 -32.77 -61.12
#